data_AF-A0A0W0CD63-F1
#
_entry.id   AF-A0A0W0CD63-F1
#
_cell.length_a   1.000
_cell.length_b   1.000
_cell.length_c   1.000
_cell.angle_alpha   90.00
_cell.angle_beta   90.00
_cell.angle_gamma   90.00
#
_symmetry.space_group_name_H-M   'P 1'
#
loop_
_entity.id
_entity.type
_entity.pdbx_description
1 polymer ?
#
loop_
_entity_poly.entity_id
_entity_poly.type
_entity_poly.pdbx_seq_one_letter_code
_entity_poly.pdbx_strand_id
1 'polypeptide(L)'
;MHTDGSEKEPLQDEEGDMKSNEDDIVDVSLDSTTDGIMKERADGNFYNDSDVRYIQKAYSQKEIETLLGIDYPSWSLESELPLTSDEILEIFDSLTHKFGFQESSKINIYHLFMSQLDSRASRTTPLSALISLHVSYIGGEHANYRKWYFAAQLDLDEEIGFQNMKLHGRARKRNSKLAKKRGVSIKEQISQWRQREQEFVNSYPKITFDHSQLKDATNLTAANYRWKLKMKDLTPKQMVRQVALYLLCWGEANQLRFAPECLCYIFKCAMDYDTSETIGSEENTRFIPCYLDDVISPLYYFIRDQLFEKKQESLKWIRKSLDHNDIIGYDDINQLFWYPEGIERIVLKDGQRLVDIPMQKRYLFLKDVVWSKAFYKTYIEKRSWMHCITNFNRFWIIHLAPFWFFTSFNSPTLYTKNYIQLLDNQPTMQARLSVMAFGGSITCLIQIFATIFEWQFVPRTWPGAQHLTKRFIGLILCLLINFGPSIYIFGFFDLNVHSKSALEHVQKLIFQQVDSMMLDIRTLRSPTFFIAQDDSTFKSLDFFPSNSEAKRRISFFAQSLSTPLLDPVPVECMPTFTVLIPHYTEKILLGLREIIREESQSRFMNYSKAIKLLYRIENPSMVALYGDNVPLLENDIESMSNRKFKMIVAMQRYLNFDENEREGVELLLKAFPYLCISFLEAHKEGDDKDLTYYSCLTNGNAPIDPKTNFRTPIYRIKLSGNPILGDGKSDNQNHSIIFYRGEYIQVIDANQDNYLEESAGKEQTFGTLFARTLAEIGGKLHYGHPDFINAIFMTTRGGLSKAQKGLHLNEDIYAGMIAICRGGKIKHSDYVQCGKGRDLGFNSILNFTTKIGAGMGEQLLSREYYYLGTQLPMDRFLSFFYAHPGFHLNNLFISLSLHLFFMLLINLGSLNHETILCHYDRNKSITSLQIPIGCYNLTPALHWISIFVFSIFIVFFIAFAPLFVQELLEKGIWKSILRILHHLLSMAPLFEVFVCQIYSNSILSNLTFGGAKYISTGRGLAITRISFPTLYSRFAIISIYSGIQIFLMLVFASASMWQPALLWFWISVVSLCFAPVLFNPHQFSFMEFFIDYQNFYIWLATGNSKYVKESWATFTKSSRSRFTGFKRKTINDVSEGEMVYSTKTRVLNVFFSELFCILFVLVFDFTAYTFMNAQTGVKRVRPSNSVMRLVVVTILPILLNMVILFGQADDLLIGTILDGIIQPNNQNNNDTGARAPPNIMRSTPKAKPVKTVY
;
A
#
# COMPACT_ATOMS: atom_id res chain seq x y z
N MET A 1 45.32 75.30 -10.01
CA MET A 1 44.40 76.13 -10.81
C MET A 1 44.13 75.37 -12.11
N HIS A 2 42.97 75.56 -12.73
CA HIS A 2 42.48 74.73 -13.84
C HIS A 2 43.16 75.00 -15.20
N THR A 3 43.04 73.99 -16.08
CA THR A 3 42.79 74.06 -17.56
C THR A 3 43.90 74.37 -18.59
N ASP A 4 43.92 73.45 -19.58
CA ASP A 4 43.99 73.62 -21.06
C ASP A 4 45.32 73.71 -21.84
N GLY A 5 45.32 73.05 -23.02
CA GLY A 5 46.33 73.14 -24.09
C GLY A 5 46.37 71.91 -25.03
N SER A 6 45.73 71.97 -26.20
CA SER A 6 45.52 70.87 -27.16
C SER A 6 46.44 70.83 -28.41
N GLU A 7 46.35 69.70 -29.17
CA GLU A 7 46.62 69.46 -30.63
C GLU A 7 47.86 68.59 -31.00
N LYS A 8 47.86 67.68 -32.01
CA LYS A 8 46.82 67.20 -32.97
C LYS A 8 47.11 65.78 -33.59
N GLU A 9 46.22 65.38 -34.51
CA GLU A 9 46.09 64.22 -35.44
C GLU A 9 47.26 63.91 -36.44
N PRO A 10 47.30 62.76 -37.21
CA PRO A 10 46.16 62.09 -37.90
C PRO A 10 46.12 60.53 -38.00
N LEU A 11 45.11 60.03 -38.76
CA LEU A 11 44.71 58.63 -39.09
C LEU A 11 45.76 57.86 -39.98
N GLN A 12 45.67 56.56 -40.34
CA GLN A 12 44.52 55.66 -40.58
C GLN A 12 44.86 54.14 -40.65
N ASP A 13 43.90 53.29 -40.24
CA ASP A 13 43.59 51.84 -40.44
C ASP A 13 44.55 50.84 -41.14
N GLU A 14 44.79 49.66 -40.51
CA GLU A 14 44.27 48.32 -40.93
C GLU A 14 44.50 47.21 -39.85
N GLU A 15 43.96 45.99 -40.06
CA GLU A 15 43.56 44.99 -39.05
C GLU A 15 44.68 44.07 -38.45
N GLY A 16 44.44 43.43 -37.29
CA GLY A 16 45.19 42.22 -36.87
C GLY A 16 45.18 41.83 -35.37
N ASP A 17 44.41 40.80 -35.01
CA ASP A 17 44.15 40.25 -33.65
C ASP A 17 45.32 40.00 -32.66
N MET A 18 45.12 40.49 -31.43
CA MET A 18 45.04 39.71 -30.17
C MET A 18 46.21 38.80 -29.69
N LYS A 19 47.03 39.30 -28.75
CA LYS A 19 47.24 38.79 -27.35
C LYS A 19 48.52 39.35 -26.71
N SER A 20 48.42 39.85 -25.48
CA SER A 20 49.56 40.12 -24.59
C SER A 20 49.35 39.47 -23.22
N ASN A 21 50.44 38.94 -22.66
CA ASN A 21 50.64 38.65 -21.24
C ASN A 21 51.69 39.63 -20.72
N GLU A 22 51.40 40.35 -19.63
CA GLU A 22 52.25 41.18 -18.75
C GLU A 22 51.45 41.28 -17.42
N ASP A 23 51.94 41.55 -16.20
CA ASP A 23 53.28 41.65 -15.55
C ASP A 23 53.04 41.72 -14.01
N ASP A 24 54.02 41.79 -13.10
CA ASP A 24 55.16 40.90 -12.76
C ASP A 24 55.74 41.36 -11.37
N ILE A 25 56.71 40.63 -10.78
CA ILE A 25 57.56 41.02 -9.63
C ILE A 25 56.76 41.12 -8.27
N VAL A 26 57.25 40.85 -7.04
CA VAL A 26 58.58 40.89 -6.42
C VAL A 26 58.77 39.87 -5.27
N ASP A 27 59.97 39.32 -5.15
CA ASP A 27 60.48 38.48 -4.05
C ASP A 27 60.73 39.23 -2.72
N VAL A 28 60.56 38.53 -1.59
CA VAL A 28 61.47 38.64 -0.43
C VAL A 28 61.72 37.24 0.15
N SER A 29 62.99 36.84 0.21
CA SER A 29 63.44 35.51 0.65
C SER A 29 63.72 35.40 2.15
N LEU A 30 63.59 34.19 2.69
CA LEU A 30 64.35 33.74 3.87
C LEU A 30 64.52 32.21 3.88
N ASP A 31 65.77 31.79 4.04
CA ASP A 31 66.32 30.44 4.22
C ASP A 31 65.63 29.58 5.33
N SER A 32 65.78 28.25 5.42
CA SER A 32 66.28 27.19 4.50
C SER A 32 66.02 25.79 5.14
N THR A 33 66.32 24.72 4.39
CA THR A 33 66.53 23.32 4.87
C THR A 33 65.37 22.59 5.58
N THR A 34 64.62 21.76 4.84
CA THR A 34 64.49 20.29 5.05
C THR A 34 63.63 19.67 3.93
N ASP A 35 64.12 19.67 2.69
CA ASP A 35 63.43 19.01 1.57
C ASP A 35 64.33 17.94 0.93
N GLY A 36 64.10 16.68 1.32
CA GLY A 36 64.89 15.54 0.84
C GLY A 36 64.26 14.16 1.04
N ILE A 37 63.05 14.06 1.61
CA ILE A 37 62.40 12.77 1.93
C ILE A 37 60.93 12.68 1.42
N MET A 38 60.39 13.73 0.77
CA MET A 38 58.97 13.80 0.37
C MET A 38 58.72 13.86 -1.16
N LYS A 39 59.62 13.30 -1.99
CA LYS A 39 59.46 13.31 -3.46
C LYS A 39 59.20 11.95 -4.15
N GLU A 40 58.97 10.88 -3.37
CA GLU A 40 58.55 9.56 -3.88
C GLU A 40 57.17 9.09 -3.36
N ARG A 41 56.30 10.03 -2.93
CA ARG A 41 54.94 9.72 -2.43
C ARG A 41 53.79 10.44 -3.13
N ALA A 42 54.06 11.12 -4.25
CA ALA A 42 53.07 11.87 -5.01
C ALA A 42 52.51 11.13 -6.26
N ASP A 43 53.09 10.00 -6.66
CA ASP A 43 52.61 9.21 -7.80
C ASP A 43 51.53 8.20 -7.38
N GLY A 44 50.35 8.75 -7.08
CA GLY A 44 49.16 8.01 -6.65
C GLY A 44 47.88 8.62 -7.22
N ASN A 45 47.76 8.67 -8.55
CA ASN A 45 46.58 9.22 -9.24
C ASN A 45 45.29 8.47 -8.86
N PHE A 46 44.57 8.98 -7.87
CA PHE A 46 43.19 8.64 -7.57
C PHE A 46 42.26 9.67 -8.24
N TYR A 47 41.26 9.19 -8.98
CA TYR A 47 40.32 9.97 -9.78
C TYR A 47 40.96 10.86 -10.86
N ASN A 48 41.17 10.29 -12.04
CA ASN A 48 41.02 11.05 -13.28
C ASN A 48 39.53 11.44 -13.43
N ASP A 49 39.14 12.57 -12.85
CA ASP A 49 37.85 13.24 -13.08
C ASP A 49 37.83 14.01 -14.42
N SER A 50 38.77 13.67 -15.32
CA SER A 50 39.06 14.32 -16.59
C SER A 50 38.31 13.72 -17.79
N ASP A 51 37.64 12.57 -17.62
CA ASP A 51 37.02 11.80 -18.71
C ASP A 51 35.46 11.81 -18.72
N VAL A 52 34.82 12.85 -18.18
CA VAL A 52 33.42 13.17 -18.50
C VAL A 52 33.27 14.67 -18.79
N ARG A 53 32.83 15.01 -20.01
CA ARG A 53 32.51 16.40 -20.38
C ARG A 53 31.30 16.86 -19.57
N TYR A 54 31.33 18.11 -19.10
CA TYR A 54 30.51 18.70 -18.01
C TYR A 54 31.06 18.45 -16.59
N ILE A 55 32.24 19.01 -16.33
CA ILE A 55 32.66 19.37 -14.96
C ILE A 55 31.66 20.41 -14.44
N GLN A 56 30.84 20.01 -13.46
CA GLN A 56 30.00 20.90 -12.68
C GLN A 56 30.91 21.73 -11.76
N LYS A 57 30.68 23.05 -11.64
CA LYS A 57 31.35 23.84 -10.59
C LYS A 57 30.92 23.27 -9.24
N ALA A 58 31.82 22.61 -8.53
CA ALA A 58 31.55 22.15 -7.18
C ALA A 58 31.35 23.38 -6.29
N TYR A 59 30.13 23.60 -5.80
CA TYR A 59 29.84 24.67 -4.86
C TYR A 59 30.53 24.36 -3.52
N SER A 60 31.21 25.36 -2.97
CA SER A 60 31.69 25.32 -1.60
C SER A 60 30.51 25.24 -0.62
N GLN A 61 30.75 24.72 0.59
CA GLN A 61 29.71 24.61 1.62
C GLN A 61 28.97 25.94 1.87
N LYS A 62 29.71 27.06 1.96
CA LYS A 62 29.12 28.40 2.17
C LYS A 62 28.27 28.89 1.00
N GLU A 63 28.66 28.57 -0.24
CA GLU A 63 27.81 28.82 -1.42
C GLU A 63 26.51 27.99 -1.34
N ILE A 64 26.57 26.73 -0.88
CA ILE A 64 25.38 25.86 -0.73
C ILE A 64 24.44 26.37 0.39
N GLU A 65 24.99 26.79 1.52
CA GLU A 65 24.24 27.38 2.64
C GLU A 65 23.51 28.65 2.19
N THR A 66 24.19 29.52 1.44
CA THR A 66 23.61 30.74 0.85
C THR A 66 22.54 30.41 -0.20
N LEU A 67 22.82 29.51 -1.14
CA LEU A 67 21.88 29.13 -2.21
C LEU A 67 20.58 28.56 -1.64
N LEU A 68 20.65 27.76 -0.58
CA LEU A 68 19.49 27.10 0.03
C LEU A 68 18.81 27.92 1.15
N GLY A 69 19.45 28.99 1.64
CA GLY A 69 19.02 29.73 2.83
C GLY A 69 18.94 28.82 4.05
N ILE A 70 20.10 28.35 4.53
CA ILE A 70 20.20 27.42 5.68
C ILE A 70 21.27 27.93 6.66
N ASP A 71 20.81 28.34 7.84
CA ASP A 71 21.64 28.72 8.98
C ASP A 71 21.36 27.82 10.20
N TYR A 72 22.34 27.68 11.11
CA TYR A 72 22.27 26.83 12.30
C TYR A 72 22.47 27.58 13.64
N PRO A 73 21.83 28.74 13.88
CA PRO A 73 22.18 29.60 15.01
C PRO A 73 21.94 28.94 16.38
N SER A 74 20.95 28.05 16.54
CA SER A 74 20.73 27.39 17.83
C SER A 74 21.79 26.33 18.16
N TRP A 75 22.58 25.88 17.19
CA TRP A 75 23.79 25.09 17.46
C TRP A 75 25.06 25.95 17.62
N SER A 76 25.06 27.22 17.21
CA SER A 76 26.27 28.05 17.21
C SER A 76 26.37 29.08 18.35
N LEU A 77 25.31 29.28 19.14
CA LEU A 77 25.23 30.38 20.11
C LEU A 77 25.62 30.05 21.56
N GLU A 78 25.72 28.78 21.96
CA GLU A 78 25.99 28.40 23.36
C GLU A 78 27.49 28.25 23.68
N SER A 79 27.89 28.62 24.90
CA SER A 79 29.29 28.54 25.37
C SER A 79 29.74 27.13 25.79
N GLU A 80 28.83 26.18 25.92
CA GLU A 80 29.10 24.78 26.33
C GLU A 80 28.80 23.78 25.20
N LEU A 81 29.33 24.05 23.99
CA LEU A 81 29.12 23.16 22.86
C LEU A 81 29.89 21.83 23.03
N PRO A 82 29.23 20.67 22.79
CA PRO A 82 29.90 19.37 22.91
C PRO A 82 30.87 19.09 21.75
N LEU A 83 30.62 19.68 20.58
CA LEU A 83 31.41 19.63 19.34
C LEU A 83 31.06 20.86 18.47
N THR A 84 32.03 21.41 17.75
CA THR A 84 31.82 22.49 16.78
C THR A 84 31.27 21.95 15.44
N SER A 85 30.76 22.84 14.57
CA SER A 85 30.38 22.50 13.19
C SER A 85 31.54 21.87 12.41
N ASP A 86 32.74 22.38 12.63
CA ASP A 86 33.93 22.05 11.86
C ASP A 86 34.49 20.69 12.30
N GLU A 87 34.43 20.38 13.61
CA GLU A 87 34.69 19.03 14.13
C GLU A 87 33.67 18.00 13.65
N ILE A 88 32.40 18.39 13.49
CA ILE A 88 31.38 17.52 12.89
C ILE A 88 31.72 17.27 11.40
N LEU A 89 32.12 18.30 10.65
CA LEU A 89 32.53 18.17 9.25
C LEU A 89 33.77 17.27 9.10
N GLU A 90 34.79 17.43 9.95
CA GLU A 90 35.99 16.58 10.00
C GLU A 90 35.62 15.08 10.16
N ILE A 91 34.62 14.77 10.99
CA ILE A 91 34.11 13.40 11.14
C ILE A 91 33.47 12.89 9.85
N PHE A 92 32.71 13.73 9.14
CA PHE A 92 32.11 13.40 7.85
C PHE A 92 33.18 13.16 6.77
N ASP A 93 34.22 13.99 6.71
CA ASP A 93 35.36 13.83 5.77
C ASP A 93 36.14 12.55 6.07
N SER A 94 36.46 12.30 7.34
CA SER A 94 37.12 11.07 7.82
C SER A 94 36.35 9.80 7.43
N LEU A 95 35.02 9.80 7.57
CA LEU A 95 34.18 8.67 7.15
C LEU A 95 34.10 8.56 5.63
N THR A 96 33.99 9.68 4.92
CA THR A 96 33.95 9.74 3.44
C THR A 96 35.22 9.13 2.83
N HIS A 97 36.39 9.53 3.31
CA HIS A 97 37.67 9.02 2.83
C HIS A 97 37.92 7.54 3.21
N LYS A 98 37.33 7.04 4.31
CA LYS A 98 37.48 5.64 4.76
C LYS A 98 36.57 4.65 4.04
N PHE A 99 35.42 5.11 3.55
CA PHE A 99 34.36 4.27 2.96
C PHE A 99 34.03 4.57 1.48
N GLY A 100 34.64 5.62 0.91
CA GLY A 100 34.42 6.02 -0.49
C GLY A 100 32.99 6.49 -0.75
N PHE A 101 32.43 7.30 0.15
CA PHE A 101 31.16 8.00 -0.06
C PHE A 101 31.35 9.16 -1.07
N GLN A 102 30.26 9.59 -1.71
CA GLN A 102 30.28 10.69 -2.68
C GLN A 102 30.29 12.05 -1.99
N GLU A 103 31.07 12.99 -2.49
CA GLU A 103 31.20 14.34 -1.93
C GLU A 103 29.84 15.08 -1.84
N SER A 104 29.05 15.08 -2.93
CA SER A 104 27.71 15.68 -2.92
C SER A 104 26.71 14.97 -2.00
N SER A 105 26.92 13.67 -1.73
CA SER A 105 26.13 12.91 -0.75
C SER A 105 26.51 13.31 0.67
N LYS A 106 27.82 13.37 0.98
CA LYS A 106 28.36 13.84 2.26
C LYS A 106 27.79 15.20 2.63
N ILE A 107 27.90 16.20 1.76
CA ILE A 107 27.44 17.57 2.05
C ILE A 107 25.92 17.61 2.26
N ASN A 108 25.13 16.93 1.41
CA ASN A 108 23.66 16.85 1.60
C ASN A 108 23.28 16.22 2.95
N ILE A 109 23.97 15.16 3.37
CA ILE A 109 23.68 14.45 4.63
C ILE A 109 24.21 15.22 5.85
N TYR A 110 25.33 15.95 5.73
CA TYR A 110 25.80 16.88 6.74
C TYR A 110 24.74 17.96 7.03
N HIS A 111 24.19 18.61 5.99
CA HIS A 111 23.14 19.62 6.18
C HIS A 111 21.82 19.05 6.73
N LEU A 112 21.49 17.79 6.43
CA LEU A 112 20.38 17.08 7.07
C LEU A 112 20.63 16.85 8.56
N PHE A 113 21.84 16.39 8.92
CA PHE A 113 22.24 16.15 10.32
C PHE A 113 22.24 17.44 11.14
N MET A 114 22.86 18.50 10.63
CA MET A 114 22.89 19.83 11.27
C MET A 114 21.48 20.42 11.41
N SER A 115 20.59 20.25 10.40
CA SER A 115 19.19 20.67 10.51
C SER A 115 18.42 19.92 11.61
N GLN A 116 18.72 18.64 11.83
CA GLN A 116 18.11 17.85 12.92
C GLN A 116 18.68 18.20 14.30
N LEU A 117 19.97 18.56 14.39
CA LEU A 117 20.59 19.07 15.62
C LEU A 117 20.08 20.46 15.98
N ASP A 118 20.16 21.44 15.07
CA ASP A 118 19.69 22.82 15.28
C ASP A 118 18.20 22.88 15.67
N SER A 119 17.37 22.09 15.00
CA SER A 119 15.94 21.98 15.33
C SER A 119 15.68 21.42 16.74
N ARG A 120 16.61 20.67 17.34
CA ARG A 120 16.49 20.13 18.71
C ARG A 120 17.17 21.02 19.74
N ALA A 121 18.27 21.66 19.37
CA ALA A 121 18.94 22.70 20.14
C ALA A 121 18.00 23.89 20.38
N SER A 122 17.14 24.23 19.40
CA SER A 122 16.11 25.27 19.56
C SER A 122 14.99 24.92 20.57
N ARG A 123 15.09 23.80 21.31
CA ARG A 123 14.16 23.39 22.39
C ARG A 123 14.85 22.85 23.65
N THR A 124 16.13 22.50 23.58
CA THR A 124 16.88 21.77 24.62
C THR A 124 18.37 22.04 24.46
N THR A 125 19.20 21.85 25.49
CA THR A 125 20.65 22.07 25.38
C THR A 125 21.29 21.22 24.26
N PRO A 126 22.35 21.70 23.57
CA PRO A 126 23.02 21.00 22.46
C PRO A 126 23.44 19.56 22.80
N LEU A 127 23.92 19.31 24.02
CA LEU A 127 24.24 17.96 24.48
C LEU A 127 22.99 17.06 24.55
N SER A 128 21.87 17.58 25.06
CA SER A 128 20.59 16.87 25.11
C SER A 128 20.02 16.62 23.71
N ALA A 129 20.19 17.59 22.80
CA ALA A 129 19.82 17.48 21.39
C ALA A 129 20.60 16.33 20.72
N LEU A 130 21.92 16.26 20.88
CA LEU A 130 22.76 15.17 20.36
C LEU A 130 22.37 13.80 20.94
N ILE A 131 22.24 13.68 22.27
CA ILE A 131 21.85 12.42 22.93
C ILE A 131 20.48 11.96 22.42
N SER A 132 19.50 12.87 22.33
CA SER A 132 18.16 12.52 21.83
C SER A 132 18.18 12.05 20.38
N LEU A 133 19.08 12.59 19.54
CA LEU A 133 19.21 12.24 18.13
C LEU A 133 19.83 10.84 17.99
N HIS A 134 20.91 10.57 18.72
CA HIS A 134 21.50 9.23 18.85
C HIS A 134 20.50 8.19 19.36
N VAL A 135 19.71 8.53 20.39
CA VAL A 135 18.61 7.71 20.91
C VAL A 135 17.55 7.42 19.85
N SER A 136 17.29 8.34 18.92
CA SER A 136 16.27 8.17 17.87
C SER A 136 16.72 7.18 16.77
N TYR A 137 17.99 7.22 16.37
CA TYR A 137 18.54 6.37 15.31
C TYR A 137 19.11 5.04 15.81
N ILE A 138 19.86 5.05 16.92
CA ILE A 138 20.77 3.96 17.34
C ILE A 138 20.49 3.50 18.77
N GLY A 139 20.75 4.35 19.77
CA GLY A 139 20.88 3.92 21.17
C GLY A 139 19.57 3.62 21.91
N GLY A 140 18.45 4.22 21.48
CA GLY A 140 17.20 4.22 22.23
C GLY A 140 16.42 2.92 22.17
N GLU A 141 15.59 2.66 23.17
CA GLU A 141 14.72 1.47 23.24
C GLU A 141 13.81 1.33 22.01
N HIS A 142 13.44 2.46 21.40
CA HIS A 142 12.63 2.53 20.20
C HIS A 142 13.43 2.74 18.91
N ALA A 143 14.77 2.73 18.92
CA ALA A 143 15.58 2.75 17.70
C ALA A 143 15.39 1.47 16.88
N ASN A 144 15.38 1.57 15.55
CA ASN A 144 15.24 0.36 14.70
C ASN A 144 16.47 -0.53 14.81
N TYR A 145 17.66 0.07 14.77
CA TYR A 145 18.94 -0.63 14.87
C TYR A 145 19.03 -1.48 16.14
N ARG A 146 18.72 -0.92 17.31
CA ARG A 146 18.69 -1.65 18.58
C ARG A 146 17.71 -2.83 18.58
N LYS A 147 16.49 -2.62 18.08
CA LYS A 147 15.48 -3.70 18.01
C LYS A 147 15.95 -4.84 17.11
N TRP A 148 16.53 -4.50 15.97
CA TRP A 148 17.10 -5.46 15.03
C TRP A 148 18.32 -6.20 15.63
N TYR A 149 19.24 -5.47 16.28
CA TYR A 149 20.46 -6.02 16.88
C TYR A 149 20.19 -7.18 17.83
N PHE A 150 19.20 -7.02 18.73
CA PHE A 150 18.76 -8.10 19.63
C PHE A 150 17.93 -9.18 18.92
N ALA A 151 17.07 -8.82 17.95
CA ALA A 151 16.27 -9.81 17.23
C ALA A 151 17.13 -10.76 16.39
N ALA A 152 18.16 -10.23 15.73
CA ALA A 152 19.15 -10.97 14.95
C ALA A 152 20.22 -11.67 15.81
N GLN A 153 20.19 -11.48 17.14
CA GLN A 153 21.14 -12.03 18.12
C GLN A 153 22.61 -11.65 17.86
N LEU A 154 22.87 -10.40 17.43
CA LEU A 154 24.22 -9.91 17.20
C LEU A 154 24.97 -9.52 18.48
N ASP A 155 24.25 -9.35 19.59
CA ASP A 155 24.82 -9.36 20.94
C ASP A 155 25.58 -10.67 21.23
N LEU A 156 25.01 -11.81 20.86
CA LEU A 156 25.68 -13.10 21.00
C LEU A 156 26.83 -13.28 20.00
N ASP A 157 26.79 -12.68 18.81
CA ASP A 157 27.92 -12.70 17.88
C ASP A 157 29.11 -11.88 18.42
N GLU A 158 28.87 -10.70 19.01
CA GLU A 158 29.91 -9.92 19.68
C GLU A 158 30.52 -10.66 20.90
N GLU A 159 29.70 -11.33 21.70
CA GLU A 159 30.13 -11.94 22.96
C GLU A 159 30.79 -13.33 22.80
N ILE A 160 30.17 -14.25 22.04
CA ILE A 160 30.61 -15.65 21.92
C ILE A 160 30.99 -16.06 20.48
N GLY A 161 30.72 -15.21 19.50
CA GLY A 161 30.95 -15.47 18.08
C GLY A 161 29.90 -16.40 17.45
N PHE A 162 29.52 -16.07 16.21
CA PHE A 162 28.47 -16.74 15.44
C PHE A 162 28.54 -18.28 15.42
N GLN A 163 29.76 -18.83 15.42
CA GLN A 163 30.03 -20.27 15.33
C GLN A 163 29.53 -21.04 16.57
N ASN A 164 29.38 -20.36 17.72
CA ASN A 164 28.98 -20.94 19.01
C ASN A 164 27.50 -20.72 19.38
N MET A 165 26.77 -19.95 18.57
CA MET A 165 25.35 -19.66 18.81
C MET A 165 24.49 -20.94 18.73
N LYS A 166 23.53 -21.08 19.66
CA LYS A 166 22.60 -22.22 19.73
C LYS A 166 21.42 -22.07 18.74
N LEU A 167 21.73 -22.10 17.44
CA LEU A 167 20.74 -22.03 16.37
C LEU A 167 19.82 -23.27 16.33
N HIS A 168 18.74 -23.22 15.55
CA HIS A 168 17.79 -24.31 15.40
C HIS A 168 17.97 -25.14 14.09
N GLY A 169 17.22 -26.24 13.98
CA GLY A 169 17.08 -27.02 12.75
C GLY A 169 18.39 -27.51 12.10
N ARG A 170 18.53 -27.23 10.79
CA ARG A 170 19.69 -27.64 9.98
C ARG A 170 20.96 -26.83 10.31
N ALA A 171 20.81 -25.54 10.65
CA ALA A 171 21.89 -24.65 11.04
C ALA A 171 22.68 -25.21 12.23
N ARG A 172 21.97 -25.63 13.30
CA ARG A 172 22.56 -26.27 14.49
C ARG A 172 23.48 -27.44 14.15
N LYS A 173 23.02 -28.35 13.29
CA LYS A 173 23.78 -29.55 12.87
C LYS A 173 25.01 -29.17 12.06
N ARG A 174 24.91 -28.14 11.19
CA ARG A 174 26.04 -27.65 10.39
C ARG A 174 27.10 -26.96 11.25
N ASN A 175 26.71 -25.99 12.09
CA ASN A 175 27.64 -25.27 12.95
C ASN A 175 28.34 -26.22 13.94
N SER A 176 27.61 -27.17 14.56
CA SER A 176 28.21 -28.18 15.43
C SER A 176 29.23 -29.08 14.70
N LYS A 177 29.00 -29.42 13.43
CA LYS A 177 29.96 -30.19 12.62
C LYS A 177 31.18 -29.35 12.22
N LEU A 178 31.02 -28.05 11.94
CA LEU A 178 32.12 -27.14 11.58
C LEU A 178 32.99 -26.78 12.79
N ALA A 179 32.40 -26.49 13.96
CA ALA A 179 33.13 -26.22 15.19
C ALA A 179 34.05 -27.40 15.56
N LYS A 180 33.54 -28.63 15.45
CA LYS A 180 34.34 -29.85 15.59
C LYS A 180 35.48 -29.97 14.56
N LYS A 181 35.28 -29.52 13.31
CA LYS A 181 36.32 -29.53 12.27
C LYS A 181 37.43 -28.50 12.54
N ARG A 182 37.12 -27.38 13.21
CA ARG A 182 38.08 -26.30 13.52
C ARG A 182 38.78 -26.44 14.89
N GLY A 183 38.47 -27.46 15.68
CA GLY A 183 39.12 -27.70 16.97
C GLY A 183 38.75 -26.70 18.09
N VAL A 184 37.71 -25.88 17.90
CA VAL A 184 37.37 -24.80 18.84
C VAL A 184 36.67 -25.35 20.08
N SER A 185 37.26 -25.10 21.26
CA SER A 185 36.73 -25.54 22.55
C SER A 185 35.70 -24.55 23.11
N ILE A 186 34.43 -24.95 23.15
CA ILE A 186 33.34 -24.17 23.75
C ILE A 186 33.65 -23.81 25.22
N LYS A 187 34.40 -24.64 25.95
CA LYS A 187 34.78 -24.37 27.35
C LYS A 187 35.76 -23.20 27.46
N GLU A 188 36.76 -23.11 26.59
CA GLU A 188 37.81 -22.10 26.65
C GLU A 188 37.29 -20.70 26.33
N GLN A 189 36.42 -20.56 25.32
CA GLN A 189 35.75 -19.30 25.02
C GLN A 189 34.83 -18.84 26.16
N ILE A 190 34.09 -19.75 26.80
CA ILE A 190 33.25 -19.40 27.97
C ILE A 190 34.12 -18.93 29.16
N SER A 191 35.31 -19.51 29.38
CA SER A 191 36.23 -19.01 30.41
C SER A 191 36.81 -17.63 30.09
N GLN A 192 37.25 -17.38 28.85
CA GLN A 192 37.75 -16.06 28.44
C GLN A 192 36.67 -14.99 28.51
N TRP A 193 35.43 -15.31 28.13
CA TRP A 193 34.29 -14.41 28.24
C TRP A 193 34.00 -14.04 29.71
N ARG A 194 34.00 -15.03 30.62
CA ARG A 194 33.84 -14.78 32.07
C ARG A 194 34.96 -13.89 32.63
N GLN A 195 36.19 -14.04 32.16
CA GLN A 195 37.31 -13.18 32.59
C GLN A 195 37.06 -11.72 32.19
N ARG A 196 36.69 -11.45 30.92
CA ARG A 196 36.37 -10.09 30.47
C ARG A 196 35.15 -9.49 31.17
N GLU A 197 34.11 -10.29 31.44
CA GLU A 197 32.95 -9.84 32.21
C GLU A 197 33.37 -9.46 33.65
N GLN A 198 34.23 -10.25 34.29
CA GLN A 198 34.75 -9.97 35.63
C GLN A 198 35.64 -8.70 35.64
N GLU A 199 36.52 -8.54 34.65
CA GLU A 199 37.37 -7.35 34.46
C GLU A 199 36.53 -6.07 34.30
N PHE A 200 35.47 -6.13 33.48
CA PHE A 200 34.55 -5.02 33.27
C PHE A 200 33.72 -4.68 34.52
N VAL A 201 33.27 -5.68 35.29
CA VAL A 201 32.58 -5.42 36.57
C VAL A 201 33.52 -4.76 37.58
N ASN A 202 34.79 -5.16 37.61
CA ASN A 202 35.79 -4.62 38.54
C ASN A 202 36.19 -3.16 38.23
N SER A 203 36.13 -2.71 36.96
CA SER A 203 36.48 -1.33 36.58
C SER A 203 35.39 -0.29 36.86
N TYR A 204 34.14 -0.70 37.13
CA TYR A 204 33.00 0.20 37.39
C TYR A 204 32.31 -0.05 38.75
N PRO A 205 32.98 0.21 39.89
CA PRO A 205 32.53 -0.22 41.22
C PRO A 205 31.32 0.53 41.82
N LYS A 206 30.71 1.49 41.11
CA LYS A 206 29.57 2.30 41.61
C LYS A 206 28.19 1.68 41.30
N ILE A 207 28.11 0.38 41.07
CA ILE A 207 26.87 -0.31 40.68
C ILE A 207 26.62 -1.48 41.63
N THR A 208 25.64 -1.36 42.51
CA THR A 208 25.20 -2.44 43.41
C THR A 208 24.25 -3.40 42.68
N PHE A 209 24.57 -4.69 42.71
CA PHE A 209 23.80 -5.75 42.05
C PHE A 209 23.57 -6.96 42.97
N ASP A 210 22.46 -7.67 42.73
CA ASP A 210 22.29 -9.05 43.16
C ASP A 210 22.90 -10.00 42.10
N HIS A 211 23.90 -10.78 42.51
CA HIS A 211 24.59 -11.76 41.65
C HIS A 211 23.67 -12.88 41.11
N SER A 212 22.45 -13.04 41.62
CA SER A 212 21.50 -14.04 41.13
C SER A 212 21.06 -13.80 39.69
N GLN A 213 20.78 -12.55 39.31
CA GLN A 213 20.15 -12.20 38.03
C GLN A 213 21.12 -12.15 36.85
N LEU A 214 22.41 -11.92 37.11
CA LEU A 214 23.47 -11.91 36.09
C LEU A 214 23.88 -13.33 35.62
N LYS A 215 23.55 -14.38 36.39
CA LYS A 215 23.92 -15.77 36.02
C LYS A 215 23.16 -16.31 34.81
N ASP A 216 21.96 -15.82 34.54
CA ASP A 216 21.15 -16.22 33.37
C ASP A 216 21.43 -15.30 32.16
N ALA A 217 22.54 -15.60 31.48
CA ALA A 217 22.95 -14.93 30.23
C ALA A 217 21.93 -15.03 29.06
N THR A 218 20.84 -15.79 29.23
CA THR A 218 19.72 -15.85 28.28
C THR A 218 18.60 -14.83 28.57
N ASN A 219 18.73 -13.99 29.59
CA ASN A 219 17.69 -13.06 30.01
C ASN A 219 17.80 -11.70 29.27
N LEU A 220 16.72 -11.31 28.57
CA LEU A 220 16.64 -10.05 27.81
C LEU A 220 16.89 -8.80 28.69
N THR A 221 16.60 -8.88 29.99
CA THR A 221 16.85 -7.78 30.94
C THR A 221 18.34 -7.49 31.11
N ALA A 222 19.19 -8.52 31.17
CA ALA A 222 20.64 -8.37 31.29
C ALA A 222 21.24 -7.77 30.01
N ALA A 223 20.81 -8.26 28.84
CA ALA A 223 21.22 -7.73 27.53
C ALA A 223 20.79 -6.25 27.35
N ASN A 224 19.56 -5.91 27.76
CA ASN A 224 19.07 -4.54 27.80
C ASN A 224 19.92 -3.63 28.70
N TYR A 225 20.41 -4.14 29.82
CA TYR A 225 21.26 -3.40 30.76
C TYR A 225 22.66 -3.17 30.21
N ARG A 226 23.34 -4.22 29.72
CA ARG A 226 24.67 -4.11 29.07
C ARG A 226 24.67 -3.10 27.93
N TRP A 227 23.61 -3.07 27.12
CA TRP A 227 23.41 -2.05 26.09
C TRP A 227 23.32 -0.64 26.65
N LYS A 228 22.58 -0.41 27.74
CA LYS A 228 22.49 0.92 28.37
C LYS A 228 23.84 1.41 28.91
N LEU A 229 24.70 0.51 29.42
CA LEU A 229 26.09 0.85 29.75
C LEU A 229 26.90 1.20 28.50
N LYS A 230 26.95 0.30 27.49
CA LYS A 230 27.68 0.52 26.22
C LYS A 230 27.30 1.83 25.52
N MET A 231 26.05 2.28 25.65
CA MET A 231 25.59 3.58 25.09
C MET A 231 25.91 4.79 26.00
N LYS A 232 26.03 4.60 27.32
CA LYS A 232 26.39 5.66 28.27
C LYS A 232 27.88 5.98 28.23
N ASP A 233 28.72 4.99 27.94
CA ASP A 233 30.18 5.15 27.91
C ASP A 233 30.69 5.82 26.60
N LEU A 234 29.79 6.15 25.65
CA LEU A 234 30.14 6.82 24.40
C LEU A 234 30.47 8.30 24.61
N THR A 235 31.53 8.78 23.98
CA THR A 235 31.85 10.23 23.92
C THR A 235 30.95 10.94 22.90
N PRO A 236 30.76 12.28 22.98
CA PRO A 236 30.03 13.04 21.97
C PRO A 236 30.58 12.83 20.55
N LYS A 237 31.91 12.79 20.37
CA LYS A 237 32.57 12.51 19.08
C LYS A 237 32.18 11.12 18.53
N GLN A 238 32.08 10.11 19.39
CA GLN A 238 31.61 8.77 19.00
C GLN A 238 30.11 8.74 18.68
N MET A 239 29.27 9.46 19.42
CA MET A 239 27.83 9.56 19.13
C MET A 239 27.56 10.20 17.76
N VAL A 240 28.24 11.32 17.45
CA VAL A 240 28.17 11.94 16.11
C VAL A 240 28.67 10.97 15.05
N ARG A 241 29.86 10.36 15.23
CA ARG A 241 30.45 9.45 14.24
C ARG A 241 29.54 8.25 13.92
N GLN A 242 28.86 7.69 14.90
CA GLN A 242 27.88 6.60 14.68
C GLN A 242 26.65 7.07 13.88
N VAL A 243 26.07 8.23 14.21
CA VAL A 243 24.88 8.74 13.50
C VAL A 243 25.25 9.22 12.08
N ALA A 244 26.39 9.89 11.93
CA ALA A 244 26.94 10.30 10.63
C ALA A 244 27.15 9.08 9.71
N LEU A 245 27.81 8.02 10.19
CA LEU A 245 28.01 6.80 9.41
C LEU A 245 26.68 6.13 9.01
N TYR A 246 25.68 6.07 9.91
CA TYR A 246 24.35 5.56 9.58
C TYR A 246 23.67 6.38 8.48
N LEU A 247 23.72 7.71 8.58
CA LEU A 247 23.09 8.62 7.63
C LEU A 247 23.81 8.63 6.27
N LEU A 248 25.14 8.53 6.23
CA LEU A 248 25.91 8.37 4.98
C LEU A 248 25.55 7.05 4.28
N CYS A 249 25.49 5.94 5.04
CA CYS A 249 25.01 4.66 4.52
C CYS A 249 23.59 4.75 3.94
N TRP A 250 22.69 5.48 4.60
CA TRP A 250 21.31 5.70 4.15
C TRP A 250 21.20 6.65 2.94
N GLY A 251 22.07 7.66 2.88
CA GLY A 251 22.13 8.65 1.80
C GLY A 251 22.32 8.01 0.44
N GLU A 252 23.23 7.04 0.33
CA GLU A 252 23.52 6.34 -0.93
C GLU A 252 22.76 5.02 -1.13
N ALA A 253 22.03 4.53 -0.11
CA ALA A 253 21.27 3.28 -0.19
C ALA A 253 20.18 3.24 -1.28
N ASN A 254 19.68 4.39 -1.75
CA ASN A 254 18.65 4.52 -2.79
C ASN A 254 17.46 3.56 -2.60
N GLN A 255 17.34 2.52 -3.43
CA GLN A 255 16.24 1.54 -3.37
C GLN A 255 16.37 0.56 -2.19
N LEU A 256 17.56 0.39 -1.62
CA LEU A 256 17.77 -0.44 -0.43
C LEU A 256 17.17 0.19 0.85
N ARG A 257 16.76 1.48 0.82
CA ARG A 257 16.02 2.11 1.93
C ARG A 257 14.72 1.39 2.28
N PHE A 258 14.14 0.63 1.34
CA PHE A 258 12.98 -0.24 1.58
C PHE A 258 13.31 -1.55 2.33
N ALA A 259 14.59 -1.86 2.56
CA ALA A 259 15.07 -3.01 3.34
C ALA A 259 15.95 -2.53 4.54
N PRO A 260 15.35 -1.90 5.57
CA PRO A 260 16.10 -1.22 6.63
C PRO A 260 16.91 -2.16 7.54
N GLU A 261 16.53 -3.43 7.73
CA GLU A 261 17.36 -4.40 8.46
C GLU A 261 18.59 -4.86 7.65
N CYS A 262 18.49 -4.87 6.31
CA CYS A 262 19.67 -5.03 5.45
C CYS A 262 20.62 -3.85 5.62
N LEU A 263 20.09 -2.62 5.66
CA LEU A 263 20.87 -1.41 5.92
C LEU A 263 21.49 -1.41 7.33
N CYS A 264 20.77 -1.88 8.35
CA CYS A 264 21.32 -2.05 9.71
C CYS A 264 22.48 -3.06 9.75
N TYR A 265 22.44 -4.13 8.95
CA TYR A 265 23.54 -5.09 8.83
C TYR A 265 24.77 -4.50 8.15
N ILE A 266 24.58 -3.74 7.07
CA ILE A 266 25.65 -3.01 6.38
C ILE A 266 26.29 -2.00 7.34
N PHE A 267 25.47 -1.20 8.04
CA PHE A 267 25.94 -0.26 9.05
C PHE A 267 26.70 -0.93 10.20
N LYS A 268 26.25 -2.10 10.70
CA LYS A 268 27.01 -2.88 11.70
C LYS A 268 28.39 -3.27 11.18
N CYS A 269 28.47 -3.81 9.97
CA CYS A 269 29.75 -4.20 9.36
C CYS A 269 30.68 -2.98 9.17
N ALA A 270 30.14 -1.84 8.74
CA ALA A 270 30.89 -0.60 8.62
C ALA A 270 31.39 -0.09 9.98
N MET A 271 30.56 -0.10 11.02
CA MET A 271 30.94 0.32 12.38
C MET A 271 32.01 -0.59 13.00
N ASP A 272 31.95 -1.90 12.74
CA ASP A 272 32.96 -2.87 13.20
C ASP A 272 34.31 -2.71 12.49
N TYR A 273 34.31 -2.28 11.23
CA TYR A 273 35.51 -1.88 10.49
C TYR A 273 36.01 -0.48 10.90
N ASP A 274 35.11 0.43 11.29
CA ASP A 274 35.51 1.77 11.70
C ASP A 274 36.28 1.75 13.03
N THR A 275 35.81 0.93 13.97
CA THR A 275 36.34 0.81 15.34
C THR A 275 37.61 -0.04 15.47
N SER A 276 38.08 -0.71 14.40
CA SER A 276 39.30 -1.52 14.46
C SER A 276 40.57 -0.70 14.18
N GLU A 277 41.28 -0.30 15.25
CA GLU A 277 42.57 0.40 15.16
C GLU A 277 43.69 -0.46 14.56
N THR A 278 43.59 -1.79 14.68
CA THR A 278 44.63 -2.78 14.34
C THR A 278 44.92 -3.00 12.84
N ILE A 279 44.33 -2.21 11.93
CA ILE A 279 44.60 -2.26 10.48
C ILE A 279 45.38 -1.01 10.00
N GLY A 280 45.75 -0.10 10.92
CA GLY A 280 46.63 1.03 10.62
C GLY A 280 48.11 0.63 10.51
N SER A 281 48.55 0.16 9.33
CA SER A 281 49.96 0.36 8.87
C SER A 281 50.25 -0.11 7.44
N GLU A 282 49.82 -1.31 7.01
CA GLU A 282 50.38 -1.92 5.76
C GLU A 282 49.38 -2.32 4.66
N GLU A 283 48.13 -2.74 4.96
CA GLU A 283 47.17 -3.16 3.90
C GLU A 283 46.32 -2.00 3.31
N ASN A 284 46.12 -0.90 4.04
CA ASN A 284 45.17 0.16 3.68
C ASN A 284 45.58 1.05 2.49
N THR A 285 46.83 1.00 2.02
CA THR A 285 47.34 1.87 0.95
C THR A 285 47.02 1.39 -0.47
N ARG A 286 46.40 0.21 -0.65
CA ARG A 286 46.12 -0.37 -1.99
C ARG A 286 44.65 -0.45 -2.41
N PHE A 287 43.69 -0.30 -1.51
CA PHE A 287 42.27 -0.43 -1.85
C PHE A 287 41.39 0.49 -1.00
N ILE A 288 40.92 1.58 -1.60
CA ILE A 288 39.85 2.41 -1.04
C ILE A 288 38.52 1.77 -1.45
N PRO A 289 37.70 1.25 -0.52
CA PRO A 289 36.38 0.69 -0.87
C PRO A 289 35.45 1.80 -1.36
N CYS A 290 34.60 1.50 -2.34
CA CYS A 290 33.58 2.44 -2.84
C CYS A 290 32.18 1.97 -2.41
N TYR A 291 31.60 2.59 -1.38
CA TYR A 291 30.33 2.15 -0.79
C TYR A 291 29.21 1.92 -1.82
N LEU A 292 29.01 2.85 -2.76
CA LEU A 292 27.95 2.72 -3.77
C LEU A 292 28.16 1.47 -4.61
N ASP A 293 29.34 1.30 -5.21
CA ASP A 293 29.56 0.30 -6.26
C ASP A 293 30.00 -1.07 -5.72
N ASP A 294 30.67 -1.14 -4.56
CA ASP A 294 31.04 -2.39 -3.89
C ASP A 294 29.89 -2.99 -3.06
N VAL A 295 29.04 -2.16 -2.42
CA VAL A 295 28.05 -2.64 -1.42
C VAL A 295 26.61 -2.50 -1.92
N ILE A 296 26.21 -1.35 -2.46
CA ILE A 296 24.81 -1.08 -2.82
C ILE A 296 24.47 -1.57 -4.23
N SER A 297 25.32 -1.32 -5.22
CA SER A 297 25.08 -1.69 -6.62
C SER A 297 24.84 -3.20 -6.82
N PRO A 298 25.55 -4.14 -6.16
CA PRO A 298 25.26 -5.57 -6.26
C PRO A 298 23.87 -5.97 -5.73
N LEU A 299 23.40 -5.31 -4.66
CA LEU A 299 22.05 -5.52 -4.10
C LEU A 299 20.98 -4.92 -5.01
N TYR A 300 21.22 -3.73 -5.56
CA TYR A 300 20.33 -3.10 -6.53
C TYR A 300 20.20 -3.94 -7.82
N TYR A 301 21.30 -4.47 -8.36
CA TYR A 301 21.26 -5.34 -9.54
C TYR A 301 20.46 -6.61 -9.27
N PHE A 302 20.60 -7.23 -8.10
CA PHE A 302 19.75 -8.36 -7.73
C PHE A 302 18.25 -8.00 -7.78
N ILE A 303 17.84 -6.87 -7.20
CA ILE A 303 16.44 -6.40 -7.21
C ILE A 303 15.96 -6.08 -8.64
N ARG A 304 16.77 -5.36 -9.43
CA ARG A 304 16.49 -5.05 -10.84
C ARG A 304 16.27 -6.32 -11.66
N ASP A 305 17.14 -7.31 -11.49
CA ASP A 305 17.13 -8.54 -12.29
C ASP A 305 15.99 -9.50 -11.90
N GLN A 306 15.32 -9.31 -10.76
CA GLN A 306 14.02 -9.95 -10.50
C GLN A 306 12.92 -9.40 -11.42
N LEU A 307 12.97 -8.11 -11.76
CA LEU A 307 11.89 -7.39 -12.44
C LEU A 307 12.13 -7.18 -13.95
N PHE A 308 13.39 -7.16 -14.38
CA PHE A 308 13.79 -6.85 -15.76
C PHE A 308 14.71 -7.92 -16.35
N GLU A 309 14.76 -7.94 -17.68
CA GLU A 309 15.60 -8.80 -18.50
C GLU A 309 16.20 -7.95 -19.63
N LYS A 310 17.50 -8.13 -19.93
CA LYS A 310 18.18 -7.40 -20.99
C LYS A 310 17.99 -8.15 -22.31
N LYS A 311 17.34 -7.52 -23.31
CA LYS A 311 17.26 -8.12 -24.66
C LYS A 311 18.62 -8.05 -25.35
N GLN A 312 19.11 -9.20 -25.80
CA GLN A 312 20.40 -9.34 -26.50
C GLN A 312 20.53 -8.41 -27.73
N GLU A 313 19.45 -8.19 -28.48
CA GLU A 313 19.48 -7.48 -29.76
C GLU A 313 19.41 -5.93 -29.66
N SER A 314 19.12 -5.35 -28.49
CA SER A 314 18.74 -3.91 -28.42
C SER A 314 19.25 -3.15 -27.20
N LEU A 315 20.11 -3.75 -26.36
CA LEU A 315 20.61 -3.21 -25.07
C LEU A 315 19.52 -2.76 -24.08
N LYS A 316 18.24 -2.85 -24.46
CA LYS A 316 17.09 -2.29 -23.75
C LYS A 316 16.56 -3.28 -22.73
N TRP A 317 16.48 -2.83 -21.48
CA TRP A 317 15.84 -3.56 -20.39
C TRP A 317 14.33 -3.63 -20.64
N ILE A 318 13.80 -4.85 -20.69
CA ILE A 318 12.38 -5.14 -20.82
C ILE A 318 11.89 -5.81 -19.54
N ARG A 319 10.69 -5.41 -19.09
CA ARG A 319 10.13 -5.93 -17.85
C ARG A 319 9.68 -7.37 -18.02
N LYS A 320 10.03 -8.24 -17.07
CA LYS A 320 9.53 -9.62 -17.00
C LYS A 320 8.04 -9.61 -16.73
N SER A 321 7.29 -10.52 -17.37
CA SER A 321 5.86 -10.73 -17.12
C SER A 321 5.61 -11.74 -15.99
N LEU A 322 6.45 -11.71 -14.95
CA LEU A 322 6.30 -12.53 -13.76
C LEU A 322 5.32 -11.88 -12.79
N ASP A 323 4.66 -12.72 -12.00
CA ASP A 323 3.73 -12.29 -10.95
C ASP A 323 4.46 -12.19 -9.60
N HIS A 324 3.92 -11.42 -8.66
CA HIS A 324 4.57 -11.06 -7.39
C HIS A 324 4.89 -12.25 -6.47
N ASN A 325 4.20 -13.38 -6.64
CA ASN A 325 4.50 -14.66 -5.98
C ASN A 325 5.86 -15.27 -6.42
N ASP A 326 6.26 -15.07 -7.67
CA ASP A 326 7.47 -15.64 -8.28
C ASP A 326 8.68 -14.67 -8.23
N ILE A 327 8.47 -13.46 -7.71
CA ILE A 327 9.47 -12.38 -7.58
C ILE A 327 9.95 -12.29 -6.12
N ILE A 328 11.26 -12.21 -5.88
CA ILE A 328 11.81 -11.89 -4.55
C ILE A 328 11.70 -10.38 -4.32
N GLY A 329 10.91 -9.97 -3.32
CA GLY A 329 10.64 -8.56 -3.02
C GLY A 329 11.54 -7.96 -1.93
N TYR A 330 11.36 -6.67 -1.65
CA TYR A 330 12.11 -5.96 -0.61
C TYR A 330 12.00 -6.63 0.77
N ASP A 331 10.82 -7.12 1.16
CA ASP A 331 10.63 -7.83 2.44
C ASP A 331 11.29 -9.20 2.49
N ASP A 332 11.41 -9.90 1.35
CA ASP A 332 12.11 -11.20 1.30
C ASP A 332 13.62 -11.01 1.54
N ILE A 333 14.19 -9.94 0.98
CA ILE A 333 15.56 -9.48 1.25
C ILE A 333 15.69 -9.09 2.73
N ASN A 334 14.77 -8.28 3.23
CA ASN A 334 14.83 -7.71 4.57
C ASN A 334 14.70 -8.79 5.68
N GLN A 335 13.84 -9.79 5.49
CA GLN A 335 13.64 -10.90 6.43
C GLN A 335 14.81 -11.88 6.51
N LEU A 336 15.76 -11.85 5.57
CA LEU A 336 17.03 -12.56 5.71
C LEU A 336 17.78 -12.12 6.97
N PHE A 337 17.67 -10.82 7.33
CA PHE A 337 18.42 -10.21 8.43
C PHE A 337 17.68 -10.23 9.77
N TRP A 338 16.46 -10.80 9.84
CA TRP A 338 15.67 -10.90 11.08
C TRP A 338 16.15 -12.02 12.02
N TYR A 339 16.75 -13.07 11.45
CA TYR A 339 17.15 -14.27 12.20
C TYR A 339 18.61 -14.61 11.89
N PRO A 340 19.40 -15.09 12.87
CA PRO A 340 20.76 -15.53 12.61
C PRO A 340 20.81 -16.67 11.57
N GLU A 341 19.84 -17.59 11.53
CA GLU A 341 19.79 -18.62 10.46
C GLU A 341 19.68 -18.05 9.03
N GLY A 342 19.25 -16.78 8.87
CA GLY A 342 19.30 -16.09 7.58
C GLY A 342 20.69 -15.50 7.29
N ILE A 343 21.31 -14.84 8.26
CA ILE A 343 22.67 -14.28 8.14
C ILE A 343 23.71 -15.39 7.86
N GLU A 344 23.53 -16.60 8.41
CA GLU A 344 24.38 -17.78 8.13
C GLU A 344 24.41 -18.17 6.64
N ARG A 345 23.42 -17.74 5.84
CA ARG A 345 23.31 -18.06 4.41
C ARG A 345 24.11 -17.13 3.49
N ILE A 346 24.74 -16.09 4.03
CA ILE A 346 25.55 -15.16 3.24
C ILE A 346 26.88 -15.84 2.90
N VAL A 347 27.10 -16.06 1.60
CA VAL A 347 28.22 -16.86 1.06
C VAL A 347 28.96 -16.05 -0.01
N LEU A 348 30.29 -16.11 0.04
CA LEU A 348 31.21 -15.45 -0.88
C LEU A 348 31.35 -16.24 -2.20
N LYS A 349 31.97 -15.62 -3.22
CA LYS A 349 32.32 -16.27 -4.50
C LYS A 349 33.04 -17.61 -4.29
N ASP A 350 33.98 -17.66 -3.34
CA ASP A 350 34.78 -18.86 -2.98
C ASP A 350 34.01 -19.94 -2.19
N GLY A 351 32.74 -19.70 -1.86
CA GLY A 351 31.92 -20.63 -1.08
C GLY A 351 32.09 -20.56 0.45
N GLN A 352 33.04 -19.76 0.96
CA GLN A 352 33.13 -19.44 2.38
C GLN A 352 31.95 -18.54 2.83
N ARG A 353 31.49 -18.70 4.09
CA ARG A 353 30.43 -17.85 4.66
C ARG A 353 31.01 -16.57 5.23
N LEU A 354 30.28 -15.46 5.10
CA LEU A 354 30.70 -14.15 5.64
C LEU A 354 30.84 -14.18 7.17
N VAL A 355 29.96 -14.90 7.87
CA VAL A 355 30.00 -15.06 9.34
C VAL A 355 31.22 -15.83 9.87
N ASP A 356 31.93 -16.57 9.01
CA ASP A 356 33.17 -17.26 9.38
C ASP A 356 34.40 -16.33 9.39
N ILE A 357 34.27 -15.10 8.91
CA ILE A 357 35.31 -14.07 8.88
C ILE A 357 35.24 -13.20 10.15
N PRO A 358 36.38 -12.78 10.75
CA PRO A 358 36.41 -11.86 11.89
C PRO A 358 35.60 -10.59 11.64
N MET A 359 34.84 -10.15 12.65
CA MET A 359 33.83 -9.08 12.53
C MET A 359 34.37 -7.84 11.83
N GLN A 360 35.57 -7.39 12.23
CA GLN A 360 36.27 -6.22 11.73
C GLN A 360 36.54 -6.28 10.22
N LYS A 361 36.84 -7.46 9.66
CA LYS A 361 37.15 -7.61 8.22
C LYS A 361 35.90 -7.85 7.37
N ARG A 362 34.71 -8.13 7.94
CA ARG A 362 33.50 -8.52 7.17
C ARG A 362 33.07 -7.47 6.15
N TYR A 363 33.23 -6.17 6.43
CA TYR A 363 32.87 -5.09 5.51
C TYR A 363 33.58 -5.21 4.14
N LEU A 364 34.89 -5.45 4.14
CA LEU A 364 35.71 -5.53 2.92
C LEU A 364 35.31 -6.68 1.98
N PHE A 365 34.69 -7.74 2.52
CA PHE A 365 34.22 -8.90 1.76
C PHE A 365 32.77 -8.77 1.24
N LEU A 366 32.06 -7.67 1.52
CA LEU A 366 30.68 -7.47 1.03
C LEU A 366 30.60 -7.46 -0.51
N LYS A 367 31.63 -6.93 -1.20
CA LYS A 367 31.76 -6.94 -2.67
C LYS A 367 31.86 -8.34 -3.30
N ASP A 368 32.20 -9.34 -2.50
CA ASP A 368 32.38 -10.73 -2.93
C ASP A 368 31.22 -11.64 -2.53
N VAL A 369 30.14 -11.09 -1.96
CA VAL A 369 28.92 -11.83 -1.60
C VAL A 369 28.09 -12.20 -2.84
N VAL A 370 27.70 -13.47 -2.93
CA VAL A 370 26.80 -13.97 -3.99
C VAL A 370 25.35 -13.94 -3.50
N TRP A 371 24.73 -12.75 -3.56
CA TRP A 371 23.38 -12.47 -3.06
C TRP A 371 22.29 -13.43 -3.57
N SER A 372 22.41 -13.92 -4.81
CA SER A 372 21.47 -14.88 -5.42
C SER A 372 21.41 -16.26 -4.74
N LYS A 373 22.44 -16.64 -3.96
CA LYS A 373 22.43 -17.86 -3.11
C LYS A 373 21.85 -17.60 -1.72
N ALA A 374 21.95 -16.36 -1.24
CA ALA A 374 21.50 -15.95 0.09
C ALA A 374 19.98 -15.72 0.13
N PHE A 375 19.45 -14.90 -0.80
CA PHE A 375 18.04 -14.53 -0.83
C PHE A 375 17.12 -15.65 -1.30
N TYR A 376 15.88 -15.64 -0.81
CA TYR A 376 14.85 -16.62 -1.08
C TYR A 376 13.48 -16.05 -0.70
N LYS A 377 12.40 -16.57 -1.31
CA LYS A 377 11.03 -16.16 -0.99
C LYS A 377 10.64 -16.60 0.43
N THR A 378 10.05 -15.69 1.21
CA THR A 378 9.71 -15.88 2.64
C THR A 378 8.22 -15.84 2.95
N TYR A 379 7.42 -15.29 2.04
CA TYR A 379 5.94 -15.36 2.01
C TYR A 379 5.51 -15.34 0.54
N ILE A 380 4.47 -16.06 0.14
CA ILE A 380 4.04 -16.17 -1.26
C ILE A 380 2.71 -15.43 -1.43
N GLU A 381 2.77 -14.24 -2.02
CA GLU A 381 1.62 -13.41 -2.33
C GLU A 381 0.84 -14.00 -3.54
N LYS A 382 0.00 -15.02 -3.31
CA LYS A 382 -0.66 -15.81 -4.36
C LYS A 382 -2.16 -15.49 -4.46
N ARG A 383 -2.57 -14.83 -5.56
CA ARG A 383 -3.98 -14.50 -5.88
C ARG A 383 -4.96 -15.64 -5.57
N SER A 384 -5.68 -15.49 -4.46
CA SER A 384 -6.66 -16.44 -3.95
C SER A 384 -7.53 -15.85 -2.84
N TRP A 385 -8.82 -16.20 -2.83
CA TRP A 385 -9.74 -15.95 -1.71
C TRP A 385 -9.32 -16.62 -0.39
N MET A 386 -8.42 -17.61 -0.43
CA MET A 386 -7.88 -18.28 0.76
C MET A 386 -7.20 -17.29 1.73
N HIS A 387 -6.64 -16.18 1.25
CA HIS A 387 -6.07 -15.12 2.11
C HIS A 387 -7.11 -14.51 3.07
N CYS A 388 -8.38 -14.37 2.65
CA CYS A 388 -9.45 -13.89 3.54
C CYS A 388 -9.73 -14.87 4.69
N ILE A 389 -9.54 -16.16 4.47
CA ILE A 389 -9.72 -17.21 5.50
C ILE A 389 -8.51 -17.27 6.43
N THR A 390 -7.27 -17.13 5.90
CA THR A 390 -6.06 -17.13 6.73
C THR A 390 -5.94 -15.89 7.60
N ASN A 391 -6.09 -14.71 7.00
CA ASN A 391 -5.81 -13.43 7.64
C ASN A 391 -6.91 -13.06 8.65
N PHE A 392 -8.15 -13.54 8.44
CA PHE A 392 -9.31 -13.20 9.26
C PHE A 392 -10.01 -14.43 9.89
N ASN A 393 -9.29 -15.54 10.10
CA ASN A 393 -9.82 -16.74 10.78
C ASN A 393 -10.59 -16.44 12.09
N ARG A 394 -10.10 -15.50 12.90
CA ARG A 394 -10.75 -15.02 14.13
C ARG A 394 -12.11 -14.36 13.87
N PHE A 395 -12.24 -13.57 12.81
CA PHE A 395 -13.53 -12.97 12.41
C PHE A 395 -14.54 -14.05 12.02
N TRP A 396 -14.13 -15.02 11.19
CA TRP A 396 -14.98 -16.13 10.76
C TRP A 396 -15.48 -16.97 11.94
N ILE A 397 -14.62 -17.24 12.91
CA ILE A 397 -14.98 -17.93 14.16
C ILE A 397 -16.03 -17.15 14.95
N ILE A 398 -15.86 -15.83 15.12
CA ILE A 398 -16.78 -14.96 15.89
C ILE A 398 -18.17 -14.85 15.25
N HIS A 399 -18.30 -15.01 13.93
CA HIS A 399 -19.59 -14.88 13.25
C HIS A 399 -20.25 -16.24 13.00
N LEU A 400 -19.51 -17.21 12.47
CA LEU A 400 -20.08 -18.51 12.09
C LEU A 400 -20.46 -19.38 13.28
N ALA A 401 -19.73 -19.32 14.40
CA ALA A 401 -20.07 -20.13 15.57
C ALA A 401 -21.33 -19.64 16.31
N PRO A 402 -21.49 -18.33 16.63
CA PRO A 402 -22.76 -17.82 17.15
C PRO A 402 -23.93 -17.97 16.16
N PHE A 403 -23.68 -17.81 14.85
CA PHE A 403 -24.70 -18.09 13.84
C PHE A 403 -25.13 -19.57 13.86
N TRP A 404 -24.18 -20.52 14.00
CA TRP A 404 -24.50 -21.94 14.19
C TRP A 404 -25.28 -22.20 15.48
N PHE A 405 -24.86 -21.64 16.62
CA PHE A 405 -25.57 -21.80 17.89
C PHE A 405 -27.01 -21.28 17.79
N PHE A 406 -27.22 -20.10 17.18
CA PHE A 406 -28.54 -19.52 16.97
C PHE A 406 -29.39 -20.35 16.00
N THR A 407 -28.87 -20.73 14.83
CA THR A 407 -29.63 -21.46 13.82
C THR A 407 -29.97 -22.88 14.28
N SER A 408 -29.02 -23.63 14.85
CA SER A 408 -29.27 -24.98 15.39
C SER A 408 -30.26 -24.98 16.56
N PHE A 409 -30.23 -23.97 17.43
CA PHE A 409 -31.20 -23.85 18.54
C PHE A 409 -32.63 -23.59 18.05
N ASN A 410 -32.79 -22.82 16.97
CA ASN A 410 -34.08 -22.42 16.39
C ASN A 410 -34.59 -23.35 15.25
N SER A 411 -33.85 -24.39 14.88
CA SER A 411 -34.25 -25.38 13.85
C SER A 411 -34.36 -26.82 14.39
N PRO A 412 -35.09 -27.07 15.51
CA PRO A 412 -35.22 -28.40 16.11
C PRO A 412 -35.78 -29.47 15.17
N THR A 413 -36.57 -29.04 14.18
CA THR A 413 -37.20 -29.91 13.16
C THR A 413 -36.18 -30.68 12.33
N LEU A 414 -34.97 -30.15 12.11
CA LEU A 414 -33.93 -30.78 11.27
C LEU A 414 -33.26 -31.99 11.92
N TYR A 415 -33.30 -32.11 13.25
CA TYR A 415 -32.68 -33.20 14.01
C TYR A 415 -33.67 -33.91 14.95
N THR A 416 -34.98 -33.76 14.68
CA THR A 416 -36.03 -34.54 15.32
C THR A 416 -36.35 -35.78 14.48
N LYS A 417 -36.30 -36.96 15.09
CA LYS A 417 -36.67 -38.22 14.43
C LYS A 417 -38.17 -38.22 14.11
N ASN A 418 -38.50 -38.36 12.83
CA ASN A 418 -39.87 -38.33 12.30
C ASN A 418 -40.65 -37.10 12.80
N TYR A 419 -40.19 -35.88 12.48
CA TYR A 419 -40.93 -34.66 12.80
C TYR A 419 -42.30 -34.64 12.09
N ILE A 420 -43.38 -34.50 12.87
CA ILE A 420 -44.75 -34.38 12.38
C ILE A 420 -45.28 -33.01 12.81
N GLN A 421 -45.51 -32.12 11.84
CA GLN A 421 -45.93 -30.73 12.08
C GLN A 421 -47.20 -30.60 12.94
N LEU A 422 -48.12 -31.58 12.86
CA LEU A 422 -49.36 -31.61 13.64
C LEU A 422 -49.17 -32.01 15.12
N LEU A 423 -48.01 -32.59 15.48
CA LEU A 423 -47.66 -33.02 16.84
C LEU A 423 -46.60 -32.12 17.49
N ASP A 424 -45.85 -31.35 16.69
CA ASP A 424 -44.68 -30.55 17.09
C ASP A 424 -43.74 -31.31 18.05
N ASN A 425 -43.43 -32.57 17.70
CA ASN A 425 -42.57 -33.41 18.51
C ASN A 425 -41.18 -32.77 18.64
N GLN A 426 -40.75 -32.57 19.89
CA GLN A 426 -39.49 -31.90 20.20
C GLN A 426 -38.32 -32.91 20.26
N PRO A 427 -37.10 -32.51 19.87
CA PRO A 427 -35.92 -33.36 19.96
C PRO A 427 -35.49 -33.57 21.42
N THR A 428 -34.81 -34.68 21.69
CA THR A 428 -34.23 -34.95 23.02
C THR A 428 -33.19 -33.90 23.41
N MET A 429 -33.10 -33.56 24.69
CA MET A 429 -32.18 -32.51 25.18
C MET A 429 -30.72 -32.83 24.85
N GLN A 430 -30.30 -34.11 24.94
CA GLN A 430 -28.93 -34.48 24.56
C GLN A 430 -28.66 -34.29 23.05
N ALA A 431 -29.64 -34.52 22.17
CA ALA A 431 -29.50 -34.24 20.75
C ALA A 431 -29.37 -32.73 20.51
N ARG A 432 -30.25 -31.92 21.12
CA ARG A 432 -30.22 -30.44 21.02
C ARG A 432 -28.86 -29.87 21.44
N LEU A 433 -28.36 -30.27 22.61
CA LEU A 433 -27.04 -29.83 23.10
C LEU A 433 -25.89 -30.33 22.22
N SER A 434 -25.98 -31.54 21.65
CA SER A 434 -24.95 -32.10 20.77
C SER A 434 -24.89 -31.40 19.40
N VAL A 435 -26.04 -31.00 18.82
CA VAL A 435 -26.06 -30.19 17.58
C VAL A 435 -25.48 -28.80 17.85
N MET A 436 -25.82 -28.17 18.98
CA MET A 436 -25.24 -26.89 19.37
C MET A 436 -23.72 -27.00 19.57
N ALA A 437 -23.24 -28.06 20.25
CA ALA A 437 -21.81 -28.30 20.48
C ALA A 437 -20.98 -28.42 19.20
N PHE A 438 -21.57 -28.80 18.06
CA PHE A 438 -20.87 -28.78 16.76
C PHE A 438 -20.34 -27.39 16.37
N GLY A 439 -20.84 -26.29 16.94
CA GLY A 439 -20.24 -24.97 16.75
C GLY A 439 -18.76 -24.93 17.17
N GLY A 440 -18.36 -25.64 18.23
CA GLY A 440 -16.96 -25.80 18.63
C GLY A 440 -16.14 -26.70 17.70
N SER A 441 -16.79 -27.62 16.98
CA SER A 441 -16.14 -28.38 15.91
C SER A 441 -15.94 -27.51 14.65
N ILE A 442 -16.91 -26.65 14.32
CA ILE A 442 -16.84 -25.71 13.21
C ILE A 442 -15.72 -24.68 13.41
N THR A 443 -15.52 -24.15 14.62
CA THR A 443 -14.38 -23.24 14.88
C THR A 443 -13.03 -23.94 14.70
N CYS A 444 -12.91 -25.19 15.17
CA CYS A 444 -11.72 -26.01 14.95
C CYS A 444 -11.48 -26.26 13.44
N LEU A 445 -12.53 -26.60 12.68
CA LEU A 445 -12.43 -26.81 11.22
C LEU A 445 -12.00 -25.53 10.48
N ILE A 446 -12.61 -24.37 10.76
CA ILE A 446 -12.22 -23.08 10.19
C ILE A 446 -10.72 -22.82 10.46
N GLN A 447 -10.28 -23.07 11.69
CA GLN A 447 -8.89 -22.83 12.08
C GLN A 447 -7.90 -23.82 11.45
N ILE A 448 -8.32 -25.09 11.24
CA ILE A 448 -7.57 -26.11 10.50
C ILE A 448 -7.44 -25.72 9.03
N PHE A 449 -8.53 -25.33 8.36
CA PHE A 449 -8.50 -24.86 6.97
C PHE A 449 -7.61 -23.63 6.82
N ALA A 450 -7.72 -22.66 7.73
CA ALA A 450 -6.82 -21.50 7.76
C ALA A 450 -5.34 -21.92 7.89
N THR A 451 -4.99 -22.88 8.76
CA THR A 451 -3.61 -23.38 8.89
C THR A 451 -3.14 -24.19 7.66
N ILE A 452 -4.04 -24.90 6.97
CA ILE A 452 -3.72 -25.58 5.69
C ILE A 452 -3.46 -24.56 4.58
N PHE A 453 -4.25 -23.48 4.51
CA PHE A 453 -4.02 -22.40 3.55
C PHE A 453 -2.76 -21.58 3.89
N GLU A 454 -2.44 -21.39 5.17
CA GLU A 454 -1.19 -20.77 5.63
C GLU A 454 0.05 -21.51 5.08
N TRP A 455 0.01 -22.83 4.90
CA TRP A 455 1.08 -23.59 4.23
C TRP A 455 1.26 -23.29 2.75
N GLN A 456 0.24 -22.76 2.05
CA GLN A 456 0.38 -22.33 0.66
C GLN A 456 1.07 -20.97 0.54
N PHE A 457 1.07 -20.17 1.61
CA PHE A 457 1.59 -18.81 1.64
C PHE A 457 2.91 -18.68 2.40
N VAL A 458 3.22 -19.54 3.37
CA VAL A 458 4.44 -19.44 4.19
C VAL A 458 5.41 -20.61 3.87
N PRO A 459 6.48 -20.37 3.09
CA PRO A 459 7.49 -21.39 2.79
C PRO A 459 8.18 -21.96 4.03
N ARG A 460 8.31 -23.28 4.09
CA ARG A 460 8.99 -23.97 5.22
C ARG A 460 10.51 -23.82 5.24
N THR A 461 11.08 -23.18 4.22
CA THR A 461 12.49 -22.74 4.18
C THR A 461 12.76 -21.55 5.10
N TRP A 462 11.74 -20.76 5.45
CA TRP A 462 11.86 -19.60 6.32
C TRP A 462 11.93 -20.01 7.81
N PRO A 463 12.91 -19.54 8.60
CA PRO A 463 13.06 -19.91 10.02
C PRO A 463 11.81 -19.65 10.87
N GLY A 464 11.06 -18.59 10.61
CA GLY A 464 9.83 -18.25 11.34
C GLY A 464 8.68 -19.27 11.16
N ALA A 465 8.70 -20.09 10.11
CA ALA A 465 7.63 -21.04 9.79
C ALA A 465 7.59 -22.29 10.71
N GLN A 466 8.51 -22.43 11.68
CA GLN A 466 8.72 -23.67 12.44
C GLN A 466 7.55 -24.08 13.35
N HIS A 467 6.74 -23.12 13.82
CA HIS A 467 5.67 -23.39 14.81
C HIS A 467 4.40 -24.02 14.19
N LEU A 468 4.19 -23.85 12.89
CA LEU A 468 2.91 -24.14 12.24
C LEU A 468 2.51 -25.63 12.27
N THR A 469 3.48 -26.56 12.24
CA THR A 469 3.19 -28.01 12.35
C THR A 469 2.66 -28.37 13.75
N LYS A 470 3.24 -27.77 14.80
CA LYS A 470 2.81 -28.01 16.18
C LYS A 470 1.40 -27.48 16.42
N ARG A 471 1.10 -26.28 15.88
CA ARG A 471 -0.24 -25.67 15.87
C ARG A 471 -1.26 -26.61 15.21
N PHE A 472 -0.97 -27.12 14.02
CA PHE A 472 -1.87 -28.03 13.29
C PHE A 472 -2.20 -29.31 14.07
N ILE A 473 -1.20 -29.96 14.67
CA ILE A 473 -1.40 -31.17 15.50
C ILE A 473 -2.28 -30.85 16.72
N GLY A 474 -2.03 -29.72 17.40
CA GLY A 474 -2.87 -29.27 18.52
C GLY A 474 -4.33 -29.02 18.10
N LEU A 475 -4.55 -28.41 16.93
CA LEU A 475 -5.90 -28.16 16.40
C LEU A 475 -6.66 -29.46 16.05
N ILE A 476 -5.98 -30.49 15.52
CA ILE A 476 -6.58 -31.81 15.30
C ILE A 476 -7.02 -32.43 16.63
N LEU A 477 -6.17 -32.35 17.66
CA LEU A 477 -6.52 -32.85 18.99
C LEU A 477 -7.72 -32.10 19.58
N CYS A 478 -7.79 -30.78 19.44
CA CYS A 478 -8.97 -29.99 19.81
C CYS A 478 -10.23 -30.39 19.01
N LEU A 479 -10.11 -30.64 17.70
CA LEU A 479 -11.24 -31.10 16.87
C LEU A 479 -11.77 -32.45 17.37
N LEU A 480 -10.90 -33.41 17.66
CA LEU A 480 -11.29 -34.73 18.18
C LEU A 480 -12.02 -34.62 19.52
N ILE A 481 -11.54 -33.75 20.42
CA ILE A 481 -12.19 -33.49 21.72
C ILE A 481 -13.58 -32.86 21.55
N ASN A 482 -13.77 -31.94 20.60
CA ASN A 482 -15.05 -31.28 20.37
C ASN A 482 -16.05 -32.14 19.58
N PHE A 483 -15.57 -32.96 18.64
CA PHE A 483 -16.42 -33.72 17.71
C PHE A 483 -16.77 -35.12 18.24
N GLY A 484 -15.87 -35.75 19.00
CA GLY A 484 -16.03 -37.10 19.57
C GLY A 484 -17.30 -37.31 20.39
N PRO A 485 -17.65 -36.42 21.35
CA PRO A 485 -18.87 -36.57 22.14
C PRO A 485 -20.16 -36.59 21.31
N SER A 486 -20.24 -35.73 20.28
CA SER A 486 -21.42 -35.69 19.40
C SER A 486 -21.50 -36.90 18.47
N ILE A 487 -20.37 -37.43 17.96
CA ILE A 487 -20.36 -38.72 17.25
C ILE A 487 -20.87 -39.83 18.17
N TYR A 488 -20.42 -39.87 19.43
CA TYR A 488 -20.84 -40.90 20.37
C TYR A 488 -22.36 -40.85 20.62
N ILE A 489 -22.92 -39.65 20.82
CA ILE A 489 -24.35 -39.47 21.07
C ILE A 489 -25.19 -39.84 19.83
N PHE A 490 -24.85 -39.38 18.63
CA PHE A 490 -25.64 -39.68 17.42
C PHE A 490 -25.37 -41.06 16.81
N GLY A 491 -24.22 -41.68 17.11
CA GLY A 491 -23.81 -42.97 16.55
C GLY A 491 -24.21 -44.18 17.40
N PHE A 492 -24.28 -44.04 18.73
CA PHE A 492 -24.58 -45.16 19.64
C PHE A 492 -25.94 -45.05 20.36
N PHE A 493 -26.58 -43.87 20.36
CA PHE A 493 -27.92 -43.70 20.92
C PHE A 493 -28.93 -43.33 19.84
N ASP A 494 -30.07 -43.99 19.89
CA ASP A 494 -31.23 -43.61 19.10
C ASP A 494 -31.75 -42.23 19.55
N LEU A 495 -32.12 -41.37 18.58
CA LEU A 495 -32.57 -39.98 18.82
C LEU A 495 -33.74 -39.84 19.84
N ASN A 496 -34.45 -40.94 20.11
CA ASN A 496 -35.62 -41.02 21.01
C ASN A 496 -35.27 -41.43 22.46
N VAL A 497 -34.02 -41.82 22.76
CA VAL A 497 -33.65 -42.39 24.07
C VAL A 497 -33.30 -41.28 25.07
N HIS A 498 -34.16 -40.99 26.04
CA HIS A 498 -33.88 -39.96 27.07
C HIS A 498 -32.86 -40.46 28.12
N SER A 499 -31.68 -39.84 28.21
CA SER A 499 -30.72 -40.11 29.28
C SER A 499 -31.07 -39.38 30.57
N LYS A 500 -31.29 -40.13 31.67
CA LYS A 500 -31.55 -39.55 33.01
C LYS A 500 -30.30 -38.92 33.63
N SER A 501 -29.10 -39.48 33.41
CA SER A 501 -27.85 -38.99 34.02
C SER A 501 -27.35 -37.68 33.40
N ALA A 502 -27.69 -37.40 32.14
CA ALA A 502 -27.35 -36.14 31.49
C ALA A 502 -28.09 -34.95 32.14
N LEU A 503 -29.32 -35.15 32.61
CA LEU A 503 -30.15 -34.10 33.20
C LEU A 503 -29.53 -33.55 34.50
N GLU A 504 -29.04 -34.43 35.38
CA GLU A 504 -28.41 -34.05 36.66
C GLU A 504 -27.09 -33.29 36.47
N HIS A 505 -26.31 -33.61 35.43
CA HIS A 505 -25.06 -32.92 35.14
C HIS A 505 -25.30 -31.56 34.46
N VAL A 506 -26.27 -31.48 33.55
CA VAL A 506 -26.68 -30.22 32.91
C VAL A 506 -27.32 -29.26 33.91
N GLN A 507 -28.11 -29.76 34.87
CA GLN A 507 -28.67 -28.94 35.96
C GLN A 507 -27.60 -28.30 36.86
N LYS A 508 -26.38 -28.86 36.93
CA LYS A 508 -25.24 -28.27 37.67
C LYS A 508 -24.45 -27.23 36.85
N LEU A 509 -24.72 -27.11 35.54
CA LEU A 509 -24.02 -26.23 34.59
C LEU A 509 -24.85 -25.02 34.14
N ILE A 510 -26.12 -24.94 34.54
CA ILE A 510 -27.06 -23.85 34.20
C ILE A 510 -27.34 -23.02 35.45
N PHE A 511 -27.60 -21.71 35.29
CA PHE A 511 -28.03 -20.84 36.38
C PHE A 511 -29.35 -21.34 36.97
N GLN A 512 -29.37 -21.59 38.28
CA GLN A 512 -30.56 -22.07 39.00
C GLN A 512 -31.31 -20.89 39.61
N GLN A 513 -32.62 -20.81 39.40
CA GLN A 513 -33.45 -19.82 40.08
C GLN A 513 -33.71 -20.29 41.51
N VAL A 514 -33.32 -19.49 42.50
CA VAL A 514 -33.42 -19.79 43.94
C VAL A 514 -34.00 -18.57 44.66
N ASP A 515 -34.98 -18.80 45.51
CA ASP A 515 -35.55 -17.75 46.37
C ASP A 515 -34.52 -17.30 47.40
N SER A 516 -34.29 -16.00 47.51
CA SER A 516 -33.32 -15.44 48.46
C SER A 516 -33.90 -15.45 49.87
N MET A 517 -33.17 -16.04 50.83
CA MET A 517 -33.62 -16.13 52.23
C MET A 517 -33.80 -14.78 52.94
N MET A 518 -33.34 -13.66 52.36
CA MET A 518 -33.34 -12.33 53.00
C MET A 518 -34.28 -11.32 52.33
N LEU A 519 -34.71 -11.57 51.10
CA LEU A 519 -35.58 -10.71 50.30
C LEU A 519 -36.41 -11.65 49.43
N ASP A 520 -37.74 -11.56 49.52
CA ASP A 520 -38.71 -12.50 48.94
C ASP A 520 -38.84 -12.35 47.40
N ILE A 521 -37.69 -12.46 46.74
CA ILE A 521 -37.42 -12.17 45.33
C ILE A 521 -36.57 -13.32 44.79
N ARG A 522 -37.00 -13.87 43.64
CA ARG A 522 -36.28 -14.93 42.93
C ARG A 522 -34.94 -14.44 42.40
N THR A 523 -33.84 -15.01 42.90
CA THR A 523 -32.48 -14.73 42.45
C THR A 523 -31.94 -15.84 41.56
N LEU A 524 -30.85 -15.59 40.81
CA LEU A 524 -30.19 -16.60 39.98
C LEU A 524 -28.84 -17.00 40.59
N ARG A 525 -28.73 -18.26 41.02
CA ARG A 525 -27.50 -18.89 41.49
C ARG A 525 -26.66 -19.33 40.31
N SER A 526 -25.40 -18.90 40.24
CA SER A 526 -24.46 -19.29 39.19
C SER A 526 -24.02 -20.75 39.31
N PRO A 527 -23.63 -21.39 38.19
CA PRO A 527 -22.99 -22.70 38.21
C PRO A 527 -21.66 -22.66 38.96
N THR A 528 -21.34 -23.70 39.74
CA THR A 528 -20.12 -23.76 40.57
C THR A 528 -18.82 -23.70 39.76
N PHE A 529 -18.86 -23.93 38.45
CA PHE A 529 -17.72 -23.79 37.54
C PHE A 529 -17.27 -22.33 37.32
N PHE A 530 -18.15 -21.34 37.53
CA PHE A 530 -17.81 -19.92 37.39
C PHE A 530 -17.26 -19.28 38.67
N ILE A 531 -17.16 -20.05 39.76
CA ILE A 531 -16.60 -19.58 41.02
C ILE A 531 -15.10 -19.88 41.01
N ALA A 532 -14.29 -18.90 40.60
CA ALA A 532 -12.86 -18.92 40.87
C ALA A 532 -12.67 -18.92 42.41
N GLN A 533 -11.83 -19.83 42.92
CA GLN A 533 -11.75 -20.11 44.35
C GLN A 533 -10.81 -19.16 45.13
N ASP A 534 -10.56 -17.96 44.59
CA ASP A 534 -9.58 -16.97 45.09
C ASP A 534 -10.08 -15.52 44.91
N ASP A 535 -11.30 -15.21 45.37
CA ASP A 535 -11.78 -13.81 45.40
C ASP A 535 -12.57 -13.49 46.67
N SER A 536 -11.83 -13.38 47.79
CA SER A 536 -12.41 -12.98 49.09
C SER A 536 -11.46 -12.16 49.97
N THR A 537 -10.86 -11.08 49.44
CA THR A 537 -10.51 -9.91 50.27
C THR A 537 -10.48 -8.62 49.46
N PHE A 538 -11.35 -7.69 49.88
CA PHE A 538 -11.35 -6.27 49.56
C PHE A 538 -9.98 -5.67 49.17
N LYS A 539 -9.81 -5.32 47.89
CA LYS A 539 -9.03 -4.14 47.49
C LYS A 539 -9.99 -2.97 47.27
N SER A 540 -10.44 -2.38 48.37
CA SER A 540 -11.13 -1.10 48.33
C SER A 540 -10.21 0.01 47.83
N LEU A 541 -10.77 0.89 47.00
CA LEU A 541 -10.19 2.18 46.57
C LEU A 541 -9.02 2.12 45.58
N ASP A 542 -9.20 1.37 44.50
CA ASP A 542 -8.70 1.81 43.20
C ASP A 542 -9.84 1.63 42.17
N PHE A 543 -10.55 2.71 41.81
CA PHE A 543 -11.81 2.66 41.04
C PHE A 543 -11.69 2.08 39.62
N PHE A 544 -10.47 1.78 39.18
CA PHE A 544 -10.20 1.09 37.93
C PHE A 544 -8.98 0.17 38.09
N PRO A 545 -8.96 -1.01 37.41
CA PRO A 545 -7.80 -1.88 37.40
C PRO A 545 -6.52 -1.16 36.94
N SER A 546 -5.37 -1.58 37.46
CA SER A 546 -4.06 -1.12 37.01
C SER A 546 -3.92 -1.35 35.50
N ASN A 547 -3.56 -0.30 34.74
CA ASN A 547 -3.55 -0.28 33.26
C ASN A 547 -4.90 -0.52 32.55
N SER A 548 -6.04 -0.41 33.24
CA SER A 548 -7.36 -0.44 32.60
C SER A 548 -7.54 0.74 31.62
N GLU A 549 -8.09 0.45 30.45
CA GLU A 549 -8.44 1.48 29.48
C GLU A 549 -9.52 2.44 30.02
N ALA A 550 -10.42 1.95 30.87
CA ALA A 550 -11.41 2.77 31.57
C ALA A 550 -10.76 3.74 32.57
N LYS A 551 -9.68 3.32 33.28
CA LYS A 551 -8.86 4.22 34.10
C LYS A 551 -8.34 5.36 33.24
N ARG A 552 -7.73 5.03 32.10
CA ARG A 552 -7.14 6.01 31.20
C ARG A 552 -8.20 6.96 30.63
N ARG A 553 -9.36 6.45 30.20
CA ARG A 553 -10.45 7.26 29.63
C ARG A 553 -11.07 8.21 30.66
N ILE A 554 -11.36 7.75 31.88
CA ILE A 554 -12.02 8.58 32.90
C ILE A 554 -11.02 9.52 33.60
N SER A 555 -9.77 9.11 33.84
CA SER A 555 -8.72 10.03 34.29
C SER A 555 -8.39 11.07 33.22
N PHE A 556 -8.36 10.71 31.93
CA PHE A 556 -8.18 11.66 30.82
C PHE A 556 -9.37 12.64 30.74
N PHE A 557 -10.61 12.17 30.87
CA PHE A 557 -11.78 13.04 30.89
C PHE A 557 -11.73 14.02 32.07
N ALA A 558 -11.50 13.53 33.28
CA ALA A 558 -11.38 14.36 34.48
C ALA A 558 -10.23 15.38 34.39
N GLN A 559 -9.05 14.96 33.90
CA GLN A 559 -7.94 15.88 33.65
C GLN A 559 -8.25 16.87 32.53
N SER A 560 -8.92 16.47 31.44
CA SER A 560 -9.23 17.37 30.31
C SER A 560 -10.15 18.54 30.72
N LEU A 561 -10.98 18.35 31.74
CA LEU A 561 -11.83 19.41 32.33
C LEU A 561 -11.04 20.37 33.22
N SER A 562 -9.82 20.03 33.64
CA SER A 562 -8.98 20.80 34.56
C SER A 562 -7.57 21.11 34.02
N THR A 563 -7.28 20.76 32.78
CA THR A 563 -5.97 21.02 32.15
C THR A 563 -6.03 22.40 31.52
N PRO A 564 -5.26 23.40 31.98
CA PRO A 564 -5.13 24.65 31.24
C PRO A 564 -4.59 24.33 29.84
N LEU A 565 -5.06 25.04 28.82
CA LEU A 565 -4.41 24.98 27.51
C LEU A 565 -2.94 25.37 27.72
N LEU A 566 -2.03 24.49 27.29
CA LEU A 566 -0.61 24.79 27.24
C LEU A 566 -0.41 26.03 26.36
N ASP A 567 0.34 27.00 26.86
CA ASP A 567 0.72 28.17 26.09
C ASP A 567 1.41 27.72 24.78
N PRO A 568 1.13 28.41 23.65
CA PRO A 568 1.71 28.05 22.37
C PRO A 568 3.23 28.14 22.44
N VAL A 569 3.89 27.08 21.97
CA VAL A 569 5.35 27.03 21.85
C VAL A 569 5.77 27.99 20.73
N PRO A 570 6.71 28.93 20.96
CA PRO A 570 7.12 29.92 19.95
C PRO A 570 7.59 29.27 18.64
N VAL A 571 7.45 30.00 17.53
CA VAL A 571 7.91 29.60 16.19
C VAL A 571 9.39 29.21 16.20
N GLU A 572 10.24 29.88 16.99
CA GLU A 572 11.65 29.52 17.17
C GLU A 572 11.86 28.11 17.74
N CYS A 573 10.96 27.68 18.62
CA CYS A 573 10.97 26.35 19.22
C CYS A 573 10.28 25.28 18.33
N MET A 574 9.54 25.69 17.30
CA MET A 574 8.82 24.79 16.39
C MET A 574 9.76 23.75 15.75
N PRO A 575 9.38 22.45 15.70
CA PRO A 575 10.09 21.45 14.92
C PRO A 575 10.10 21.77 13.43
N THR A 576 11.26 21.63 12.81
CA THR A 576 11.45 21.83 11.37
C THR A 576 10.75 20.74 10.55
N PHE A 577 10.13 21.11 9.42
CA PHE A 577 9.43 20.16 8.55
C PHE A 577 9.59 20.46 7.06
N THR A 578 9.50 19.39 6.26
CA THR A 578 9.53 19.44 4.79
C THR A 578 8.19 19.01 4.19
N VAL A 579 7.63 19.80 3.27
CA VAL A 579 6.56 19.36 2.37
C VAL A 579 7.17 18.71 1.12
N LEU A 580 6.85 17.45 0.86
CA LEU A 580 7.33 16.68 -0.28
C LEU A 580 6.19 16.45 -1.28
N ILE A 581 6.37 16.89 -2.52
CA ILE A 581 5.34 16.85 -3.57
C ILE A 581 5.73 15.88 -4.69
N PRO A 582 5.16 14.66 -4.76
CA PRO A 582 5.55 13.65 -5.74
C PRO A 582 4.80 13.80 -7.08
N HIS A 583 5.44 14.45 -8.05
CA HIS A 583 4.88 14.67 -9.38
C HIS A 583 5.48 13.73 -10.45
N TYR A 584 4.69 12.76 -10.91
CA TYR A 584 5.16 11.70 -11.82
C TYR A 584 4.95 12.06 -13.31
N THR A 585 3.73 11.93 -13.84
CA THR A 585 3.42 12.10 -15.28
C THR A 585 2.24 13.03 -15.57
N GLU A 586 1.74 13.73 -14.55
CA GLU A 586 0.62 14.65 -14.72
C GLU A 586 1.08 15.89 -15.50
N LYS A 587 0.13 16.66 -16.07
CA LYS A 587 0.43 18.01 -16.57
C LYS A 587 0.04 19.00 -15.48
N ILE A 588 0.92 19.96 -15.19
CA ILE A 588 0.57 21.10 -14.36
C ILE A 588 -0.32 22.01 -15.23
N LEU A 589 -1.63 21.90 -15.04
CA LEU A 589 -2.61 22.82 -15.60
C LEU A 589 -2.79 23.97 -14.62
N LEU A 590 -1.78 24.85 -14.58
CA LEU A 590 -1.95 26.23 -14.16
C LEU A 590 -1.74 27.08 -15.41
N GLY A 591 -2.83 27.54 -16.00
CA GLY A 591 -2.76 28.45 -17.13
C GLY A 591 -2.10 29.75 -16.71
N LEU A 592 -1.37 30.40 -17.63
CA LEU A 592 -0.74 31.70 -17.39
C LEU A 592 -1.75 32.75 -16.84
N ARG A 593 -3.01 32.69 -17.31
CA ARG A 593 -4.15 33.49 -16.80
C ARG A 593 -4.58 33.16 -15.37
N GLU A 594 -4.39 31.93 -14.90
CA GLU A 594 -4.72 31.51 -13.53
C GLU A 594 -3.62 31.94 -12.56
N ILE A 595 -2.35 31.88 -12.98
CA ILE A 595 -1.20 32.37 -12.21
C ILE A 595 -1.24 33.91 -12.07
N ILE A 596 -1.76 34.63 -13.07
CA ILE A 596 -1.91 36.10 -13.04
C ILE A 596 -3.07 36.57 -12.12
N ARG A 597 -4.02 35.70 -11.75
CA ARG A 597 -5.04 36.06 -10.76
C ARG A 597 -4.44 36.06 -9.36
N GLU A 598 -4.38 37.22 -8.72
CA GLU A 598 -3.89 37.39 -7.33
C GLU A 598 -4.55 36.43 -6.33
N GLU A 599 -5.83 36.09 -6.54
CA GLU A 599 -6.58 35.12 -5.72
C GLU A 599 -6.07 33.67 -5.76
N SER A 600 -5.18 33.30 -6.70
CA SER A 600 -4.54 31.98 -6.76
C SER A 600 -3.15 32.01 -6.10
N GLN A 601 -2.33 33.03 -6.40
CA GLN A 601 -1.04 33.26 -5.75
C GLN A 601 -1.19 33.48 -4.24
N SER A 602 -2.33 34.02 -3.78
CA SER A 602 -2.64 34.16 -2.36
C SER A 602 -2.68 32.83 -1.60
N ARG A 603 -2.94 31.68 -2.26
CA ARG A 603 -3.13 30.36 -1.63
C ARG A 603 -1.93 29.40 -1.72
N PHE A 604 -0.95 29.65 -2.59
CA PHE A 604 0.28 28.86 -2.62
C PHE A 604 1.20 29.24 -1.44
N MET A 605 2.00 28.29 -0.94
CA MET A 605 2.95 28.49 0.17
C MET A 605 2.33 28.99 1.50
N ASN A 606 1.08 28.63 1.80
CA ASN A 606 0.38 29.04 3.04
C ASN A 606 1.15 28.73 4.33
N TYR A 607 1.91 27.63 4.40
CA TYR A 607 2.75 27.33 5.56
C TYR A 607 3.82 28.40 5.80
N SER A 608 4.51 28.86 4.75
CA SER A 608 5.50 29.94 4.89
C SER A 608 4.83 31.22 5.37
N LYS A 609 3.74 31.65 4.71
CA LYS A 609 2.97 32.85 5.06
C LYS A 609 2.47 32.82 6.51
N ALA A 610 1.93 31.69 6.97
CA ALA A 610 1.47 31.51 8.34
C ALA A 610 2.63 31.60 9.36
N ILE A 611 3.77 30.96 9.08
CA ILE A 611 4.96 31.04 9.94
C ILE A 611 5.50 32.48 10.01
N LYS A 612 5.59 33.19 8.87
CA LYS A 612 6.00 34.60 8.83
C LYS A 612 5.09 35.49 9.69
N LEU A 613 3.78 35.30 9.59
CA LEU A 613 2.78 36.06 10.34
C LEU A 613 2.78 35.74 11.84
N LEU A 614 2.90 34.46 12.22
CA LEU A 614 3.00 34.05 13.62
C LEU A 614 4.26 34.61 14.29
N TYR A 615 5.42 34.49 13.63
CA TYR A 615 6.68 34.99 14.17
C TYR A 615 6.67 36.51 14.43
N ARG A 616 6.03 37.27 13.53
CA ARG A 616 5.80 38.71 13.67
C ARG A 616 4.85 39.09 14.81
N ILE A 617 3.89 38.22 15.16
CA ILE A 617 2.96 38.42 16.28
C ILE A 617 3.65 38.07 17.62
N GLU A 618 4.46 37.01 17.65
CA GLU A 618 5.17 36.54 18.84
C GLU A 618 6.29 37.51 19.29
N ASN A 619 6.93 38.22 18.35
CA ASN A 619 8.06 39.11 18.62
C ASN A 619 7.75 40.60 18.33
N PRO A 620 6.80 41.24 19.05
CA PRO A 620 6.47 42.65 18.83
C PRO A 620 7.65 43.60 19.13
N SER A 621 8.56 43.19 20.03
CA SER A 621 9.80 43.89 20.34
C SER A 621 10.78 43.91 19.17
N MET A 622 10.84 42.87 18.34
CA MET A 622 11.67 42.84 17.13
C MET A 622 11.16 43.86 16.10
N VAL A 623 9.84 43.94 15.92
CA VAL A 623 9.22 44.93 15.02
C VAL A 623 9.51 46.36 15.49
N ALA A 624 9.52 46.60 16.81
CA ALA A 624 9.91 47.89 17.38
C ALA A 624 11.42 48.21 17.24
N LEU A 625 12.29 47.19 17.28
CA LEU A 625 13.74 47.32 17.15
C LEU A 625 14.19 47.73 15.74
N TYR A 626 13.50 47.23 14.70
CA TYR A 626 13.85 47.54 13.32
C TYR A 626 13.26 48.87 12.78
N GLY A 627 12.31 49.48 13.48
CA GLY A 627 11.76 50.80 13.14
C GLY A 627 11.25 50.86 11.69
N ASP A 628 11.78 51.81 10.92
CA ASP A 628 11.41 52.01 9.50
C ASP A 628 12.13 51.06 8.51
N ASN A 629 13.08 50.23 8.96
CA ASN A 629 13.88 49.33 8.10
C ASN A 629 13.12 48.04 7.71
N VAL A 630 11.95 48.21 7.09
CA VAL A 630 11.07 47.13 6.61
C VAL A 630 11.79 46.03 5.81
N PRO A 631 12.73 46.32 4.87
CA PRO A 631 13.38 45.27 4.08
C PRO A 631 14.20 44.28 4.91
N LEU A 632 14.83 44.75 5.99
CA LEU A 632 15.68 43.91 6.83
C LEU A 632 14.82 43.04 7.78
N LEU A 633 13.72 43.60 8.29
CA LEU A 633 12.70 42.85 9.03
C LEU A 633 12.08 41.73 8.18
N GLU A 634 11.72 41.99 6.92
CA GLU A 634 11.17 40.96 6.02
C GLU A 634 12.20 39.87 5.67
N ASN A 635 13.49 40.22 5.53
CA ASN A 635 14.57 39.25 5.34
C ASN A 635 14.76 38.32 6.56
N ASP A 636 14.73 38.86 7.78
CA ASP A 636 14.83 38.06 9.02
C ASP A 636 13.62 37.12 9.18
N ILE A 637 12.41 37.65 8.96
CA ILE A 637 11.16 36.87 8.96
C ILE A 637 11.20 35.77 7.88
N GLU A 638 11.77 36.06 6.70
CA GLU A 638 11.97 35.08 5.64
C GLU A 638 13.01 34.00 6.00
N SER A 639 14.16 34.38 6.57
CA SER A 639 15.16 33.42 7.05
C SER A 639 14.55 32.46 8.08
N MET A 640 13.81 33.00 9.06
CA MET A 640 13.12 32.18 10.06
C MET A 640 12.04 31.26 9.46
N SER A 641 11.28 31.72 8.47
CA SER A 641 10.33 30.88 7.72
C SER A 641 11.04 29.75 6.98
N ASN A 642 12.12 30.07 6.26
CA ASN A 642 12.93 29.13 5.49
C ASN A 642 13.67 28.11 6.37
N ARG A 643 14.07 28.49 7.59
CA ARG A 643 14.67 27.59 8.58
C ARG A 643 13.68 26.56 9.10
N LYS A 644 12.40 26.93 9.27
CA LYS A 644 11.35 26.04 9.81
C LYS A 644 10.63 25.20 8.76
N PHE A 645 10.50 25.72 7.54
CA PHE A 645 9.72 25.10 6.47
C PHE A 645 10.50 25.07 5.14
N LYS A 646 10.59 23.90 4.53
CA LYS A 646 11.07 23.71 3.14
C LYS A 646 10.02 22.98 2.31
N MET A 647 9.95 23.30 1.00
CA MET A 647 9.09 22.60 0.06
C MET A 647 9.92 22.01 -1.08
N ILE A 648 9.70 20.72 -1.37
CA ILE A 648 10.44 19.95 -2.37
C ILE A 648 9.45 19.32 -3.35
N VAL A 649 9.54 19.69 -4.63
CA VAL A 649 8.75 19.12 -5.73
C VAL A 649 9.58 18.08 -6.46
N ALA A 650 9.20 16.81 -6.35
CA ALA A 650 9.84 15.70 -7.03
C ALA A 650 9.25 15.56 -8.45
N MET A 651 9.97 16.05 -9.46
CA MET A 651 9.51 16.22 -10.84
C MET A 651 10.40 15.46 -11.84
N GLN A 652 9.98 14.25 -12.24
CA GLN A 652 10.78 13.45 -13.18
C GLN A 652 10.78 13.98 -14.62
N ARG A 653 9.73 14.71 -15.00
CA ARG A 653 9.60 15.30 -16.35
C ARG A 653 10.38 16.60 -16.54
N TYR A 654 11.06 17.14 -15.51
CA TYR A 654 11.62 18.50 -15.52
C TYR A 654 12.53 18.79 -16.75
N LEU A 655 13.43 17.86 -17.08
CA LEU A 655 14.33 17.98 -18.25
C LEU A 655 13.62 17.78 -19.61
N ASN A 656 12.37 17.29 -19.60
CA ASN A 656 11.53 16.98 -20.77
C ASN A 656 10.32 17.94 -20.84
N PHE A 657 10.49 19.18 -20.40
CA PHE A 657 9.44 20.21 -20.42
C PHE A 657 9.40 21.02 -21.71
N ASP A 658 8.17 21.18 -22.21
CA ASP A 658 7.83 22.08 -23.31
C ASP A 658 8.17 23.53 -22.91
N GLU A 659 8.35 24.43 -23.88
CA GLU A 659 8.76 25.83 -23.64
C GLU A 659 7.80 26.56 -22.68
N ASN A 660 6.49 26.43 -22.89
CA ASN A 660 5.45 26.96 -21.99
C ASN A 660 5.49 26.37 -20.57
N GLU A 661 5.81 25.07 -20.43
CA GLU A 661 5.97 24.43 -19.11
C GLU A 661 7.21 25.00 -18.39
N ARG A 662 8.29 25.32 -19.14
CA ARG A 662 9.53 25.89 -18.62
C ARG A 662 9.37 27.35 -18.16
N GLU A 663 8.72 28.20 -18.96
CA GLU A 663 8.41 29.58 -18.58
C GLU A 663 7.56 29.66 -17.30
N GLY A 664 6.54 28.80 -17.19
CA GLY A 664 5.70 28.72 -15.99
C GLY A 664 6.49 28.33 -14.73
N VAL A 665 7.46 27.42 -14.84
CA VAL A 665 8.34 27.05 -13.72
C VAL A 665 9.30 28.18 -13.37
N GLU A 666 9.88 28.87 -14.35
CA GLU A 666 10.80 29.96 -14.10
C GLU A 666 10.10 31.16 -13.43
N LEU A 667 8.85 31.46 -13.82
CA LEU A 667 8.02 32.47 -13.15
C LEU A 667 7.68 32.04 -11.71
N LEU A 668 7.40 30.75 -11.47
CA LEU A 668 7.17 30.22 -10.12
C LEU A 668 8.43 30.30 -9.23
N LEU A 669 9.61 29.98 -9.78
CA LEU A 669 10.88 30.04 -9.06
C LEU A 669 11.33 31.48 -8.79
N LYS A 670 10.98 32.44 -9.64
CA LYS A 670 11.16 33.88 -9.36
C LYS A 670 10.27 34.37 -8.22
N ALA A 671 9.03 33.86 -8.11
CA ALA A 671 8.12 34.20 -7.02
C ALA A 671 8.49 33.48 -5.69
N PHE A 672 9.09 32.29 -5.77
CA PHE A 672 9.45 31.47 -4.61
C PHE A 672 10.88 30.92 -4.75
N PRO A 673 11.94 31.73 -4.54
CA PRO A 673 13.34 31.35 -4.81
C PRO A 673 13.81 30.10 -4.03
N TYR A 674 13.32 29.91 -2.81
CA TYR A 674 13.67 28.78 -1.95
C TYR A 674 12.88 27.49 -2.25
N LEU A 675 11.97 27.50 -3.24
CA LEU A 675 11.30 26.29 -3.72
C LEU A 675 12.31 25.34 -4.36
N CYS A 676 12.41 24.13 -3.82
CA CYS A 676 13.33 23.12 -4.32
C CYS A 676 12.63 22.17 -5.30
N ILE A 677 13.30 21.84 -6.41
CA ILE A 677 12.85 20.84 -7.39
C ILE A 677 13.86 19.69 -7.39
N SER A 678 13.39 18.48 -7.06
CA SER A 678 14.15 17.23 -7.18
C SER A 678 13.82 16.57 -8.52
N PHE A 679 14.81 16.21 -9.31
CA PHE A 679 14.64 15.55 -10.60
C PHE A 679 15.67 14.44 -10.82
N LEU A 680 15.43 13.62 -11.85
CA LEU A 680 16.33 12.56 -12.27
C LEU A 680 17.04 12.96 -13.55
N GLU A 681 18.37 12.95 -13.51
CA GLU A 681 19.24 13.15 -14.67
C GLU A 681 19.77 11.78 -15.14
N ALA A 682 19.81 11.55 -16.44
CA ALA A 682 20.31 10.30 -17.04
C ALA A 682 21.36 10.61 -18.10
N HIS A 683 22.57 10.09 -17.92
CA HIS A 683 23.73 10.35 -18.78
C HIS A 683 24.20 9.06 -19.48
N LYS A 684 24.80 9.20 -20.67
CA LYS A 684 25.44 8.10 -21.41
C LYS A 684 26.95 8.30 -21.44
N GLU A 685 27.67 7.44 -20.73
CA GLU A 685 29.15 7.40 -20.80
C GLU A 685 29.62 6.63 -22.04
N GLY A 686 29.53 7.25 -23.22
CA GLY A 686 29.93 6.65 -24.49
C GLY A 686 28.86 5.74 -25.14
N ASP A 687 29.21 5.13 -26.27
CA ASP A 687 28.24 4.44 -27.13
C ASP A 687 27.80 3.05 -26.62
N ASP A 688 28.60 2.39 -25.77
CA ASP A 688 28.42 0.97 -25.40
C ASP A 688 28.19 0.72 -23.88
N LYS A 689 28.09 1.77 -23.06
CA LYS A 689 27.75 1.66 -21.62
C LYS A 689 26.25 1.84 -21.36
N ASP A 690 25.75 1.19 -20.32
CA ASP A 690 24.40 1.42 -19.78
C ASP A 690 24.29 2.85 -19.20
N LEU A 691 23.08 3.43 -19.23
CA LEU A 691 22.79 4.78 -18.70
C LEU A 691 23.14 4.91 -17.22
N THR A 692 23.93 5.93 -16.87
CA THR A 692 24.16 6.35 -15.48
C THR A 692 23.06 7.33 -15.03
N TYR A 693 22.63 7.21 -13.78
CA TYR A 693 21.50 7.98 -13.23
C TYR A 693 21.94 8.79 -12.01
N TYR A 694 21.47 10.03 -11.93
CA TYR A 694 21.73 10.93 -10.81
C TYR A 694 20.41 11.45 -10.23
N SER A 695 20.36 11.58 -8.91
CA SER A 695 19.32 12.31 -8.19
C SER A 695 19.80 13.74 -7.97
N CYS A 696 19.08 14.71 -8.52
CA CYS A 696 19.51 16.10 -8.60
C CYS A 696 18.51 17.03 -7.88
N LEU A 697 19.01 18.04 -7.18
CA LEU A 697 18.19 19.09 -6.54
C LEU A 697 18.57 20.46 -7.09
N THR A 698 17.60 21.28 -7.48
CA THR A 698 17.79 22.70 -7.87
C THR A 698 16.78 23.60 -7.15
N ASN A 699 16.98 24.92 -7.16
CA ASN A 699 16.03 25.92 -6.68
C ASN A 699 16.07 27.20 -7.55
N GLY A 700 15.38 28.27 -7.13
CA GLY A 700 15.33 29.56 -7.84
C GLY A 700 16.56 30.46 -7.66
N ASN A 701 17.48 30.13 -6.74
CA ASN A 701 18.75 30.84 -6.55
C ASN A 701 19.89 30.23 -7.39
N ALA A 702 19.78 28.96 -7.79
CA ALA A 702 20.80 28.28 -8.58
C ALA A 702 20.95 28.88 -9.99
N PRO A 703 22.17 29.15 -10.48
CA PRO A 703 22.39 29.80 -11.77
C PRO A 703 21.97 28.91 -12.94
N ILE A 704 21.52 29.54 -14.01
CA ILE A 704 21.12 28.89 -15.27
C ILE A 704 22.37 28.53 -16.06
N ASP A 705 22.48 27.28 -16.51
CA ASP A 705 23.53 26.86 -17.44
C ASP A 705 23.22 27.38 -18.85
N PRO A 706 24.09 28.20 -19.47
CA PRO A 706 23.86 28.76 -20.80
C PRO A 706 23.78 27.70 -21.92
N LYS A 707 24.23 26.46 -21.70
CA LYS A 707 24.18 25.39 -22.71
C LYS A 707 22.88 24.62 -22.70
N THR A 708 22.36 24.27 -21.52
CA THR A 708 21.11 23.51 -21.38
C THR A 708 19.88 24.39 -21.19
N ASN A 709 20.05 25.67 -20.83
CA ASN A 709 19.00 26.61 -20.44
C ASN A 709 18.11 26.08 -19.28
N PHE A 710 18.69 25.20 -18.45
CA PHE A 710 18.14 24.72 -17.20
C PHE A 710 19.01 25.21 -16.03
N ARG A 711 18.46 25.20 -14.82
CA ARG A 711 19.19 25.60 -13.62
C ARG A 711 20.16 24.48 -13.20
N THR A 712 21.38 24.88 -12.87
CA THR A 712 22.43 23.96 -12.42
C THR A 712 22.02 23.27 -11.11
N PRO A 713 22.24 21.95 -10.96
CA PRO A 713 21.91 21.27 -9.72
C PRO A 713 22.83 21.72 -8.57
N ILE A 714 22.27 21.90 -7.38
CA ILE A 714 22.99 22.19 -6.13
C ILE A 714 23.62 20.89 -5.59
N TYR A 715 22.81 19.83 -5.53
CA TYR A 715 23.26 18.47 -5.22
C TYR A 715 23.06 17.58 -6.43
N ARG A 716 24.06 16.75 -6.75
CA ARG A 716 24.03 15.75 -7.82
C ARG A 716 24.60 14.43 -7.30
N ILE A 717 23.72 13.49 -6.94
CA ILE A 717 24.10 12.23 -6.26
C ILE A 717 23.93 11.05 -7.23
N LYS A 718 25.02 10.34 -7.52
CA LYS A 718 25.05 9.14 -8.38
C LYS A 718 24.25 8.02 -7.74
N LEU A 719 23.41 7.36 -8.54
CA LEU A 719 22.61 6.21 -8.16
C LEU A 719 23.18 4.93 -8.77
N SER A 720 23.01 3.78 -8.10
CA SER A 720 23.41 2.44 -8.61
C SER A 720 22.76 2.02 -9.94
N GLY A 721 21.76 2.77 -10.41
CA GLY A 721 21.06 2.57 -11.67
C GLY A 721 19.70 3.25 -11.66
N ASN A 722 18.87 2.94 -12.66
CA ASN A 722 17.52 3.48 -12.80
C ASN A 722 16.67 3.26 -11.51
N PRO A 723 16.30 4.31 -10.77
CA PRO A 723 15.52 4.15 -9.56
C PRO A 723 14.09 3.68 -9.83
N ILE A 724 13.53 3.83 -11.03
CA ILE A 724 12.10 3.55 -11.28
C ILE A 724 11.87 2.05 -11.53
N LEU A 725 11.68 1.29 -10.45
CA LEU A 725 11.42 -0.15 -10.50
C LEU A 725 9.93 -0.51 -10.35
N GLY A 726 9.16 0.32 -9.63
CA GLY A 726 7.75 0.13 -9.31
C GLY A 726 6.77 0.73 -10.32
N ASP A 727 5.73 1.39 -9.79
CA ASP A 727 4.69 2.10 -10.54
C ASP A 727 4.96 3.62 -10.65
N GLY A 728 6.10 4.12 -10.17
CA GLY A 728 6.55 5.49 -10.38
C GLY A 728 6.34 6.43 -9.21
N LYS A 729 5.15 6.51 -8.59
CA LYS A 729 4.89 7.50 -7.52
C LYS A 729 5.73 7.24 -6.25
N SER A 730 5.81 6.00 -5.77
CA SER A 730 6.64 5.62 -4.60
C SER A 730 8.15 5.65 -4.92
N ASP A 731 8.56 5.27 -6.13
CA ASP A 731 9.94 5.48 -6.60
C ASP A 731 10.31 6.97 -6.61
N ASN A 732 9.38 7.83 -7.06
CA ASN A 732 9.56 9.27 -7.12
C ASN A 732 9.68 9.89 -5.72
N GLN A 733 8.87 9.43 -4.76
CA GLN A 733 9.05 9.79 -3.35
C GLN A 733 10.44 9.35 -2.84
N ASN A 734 10.87 8.11 -3.11
CA ASN A 734 12.11 7.56 -2.57
C ASN A 734 13.40 8.20 -3.15
N HIS A 735 13.42 8.65 -4.41
CA HIS A 735 14.60 9.37 -4.92
C HIS A 735 14.72 10.75 -4.24
N SER A 736 13.61 11.48 -4.11
CA SER A 736 13.58 12.84 -3.59
C SER A 736 13.68 12.92 -2.06
N ILE A 737 13.38 11.84 -1.33
CA ILE A 737 13.41 11.83 0.15
C ILE A 737 14.80 12.10 0.72
N ILE A 738 15.89 12.02 -0.06
CA ILE A 738 17.24 12.36 0.45
C ILE A 738 17.45 13.86 0.69
N PHE A 739 16.63 14.69 0.06
CA PHE A 739 16.79 16.15 0.09
C PHE A 739 15.93 16.82 1.17
N TYR A 740 15.13 16.05 1.92
CA TYR A 740 14.36 16.59 3.04
C TYR A 740 15.26 17.24 4.09
N ARG A 741 14.67 18.14 4.88
CA ARG A 741 15.29 18.75 6.06
C ARG A 741 14.33 18.68 7.24
N GLY A 742 14.90 18.65 8.45
CA GLY A 742 14.17 18.61 9.70
C GLY A 742 13.68 17.25 10.17
N GLU A 743 12.73 17.27 11.11
CA GLU A 743 12.25 16.09 11.85
C GLU A 743 10.93 15.52 11.34
N TYR A 744 10.15 16.32 10.60
CA TYR A 744 8.87 15.92 10.03
C TYR A 744 8.82 16.06 8.51
N ILE A 745 8.12 15.14 7.86
CA ILE A 745 7.80 15.21 6.42
C ILE A 745 6.29 15.21 6.27
N GLN A 746 5.76 16.04 5.38
CA GLN A 746 4.36 15.98 4.97
C GLN A 746 4.35 15.74 3.45
N VAL A 747 3.82 14.60 3.01
CA VAL A 747 3.69 14.34 1.57
C VAL A 747 2.43 15.04 1.06
N ILE A 748 2.51 15.88 0.02
CA ILE A 748 1.37 16.62 -0.57
C ILE A 748 1.24 16.32 -2.08
N ASP A 749 0.07 15.88 -2.56
CA ASP A 749 -0.19 15.74 -4.00
C ASP A 749 -0.44 17.15 -4.58
N ALA A 750 0.35 17.55 -5.58
CA ALA A 750 0.58 18.95 -6.01
C ALA A 750 -0.64 19.79 -6.43
N ASN A 751 -1.81 19.17 -6.59
CA ASN A 751 -2.93 19.69 -7.37
C ASN A 751 -4.23 19.70 -6.52
N GLN A 752 -4.14 20.19 -5.28
CA GLN A 752 -5.25 20.24 -4.32
C GLN A 752 -5.71 21.69 -4.08
N ASP A 753 -6.51 22.21 -5.01
CA ASP A 753 -7.24 23.47 -4.88
C ASP A 753 -8.68 23.32 -5.44
N ASN A 754 -9.63 24.02 -4.80
CA ASN A 754 -11.12 23.99 -4.89
C ASN A 754 -11.80 23.59 -6.22
N TYR A 755 -12.98 22.92 -6.24
CA TYR A 755 -14.33 23.48 -6.00
C TYR A 755 -15.44 22.40 -5.71
N LEU A 756 -16.70 22.86 -5.50
CA LEU A 756 -18.02 22.16 -5.38
C LEU A 756 -18.52 21.68 -3.98
N GLU A 757 -19.77 22.03 -3.66
CA GLU A 757 -20.45 21.75 -2.36
C GLU A 757 -20.75 20.26 -2.11
N GLU A 758 -21.13 19.49 -3.14
CA GLU A 758 -21.45 18.07 -2.96
C GLU A 758 -20.19 17.22 -2.73
N SER A 759 -19.04 17.66 -3.26
CA SER A 759 -17.70 17.15 -2.91
C SER A 759 -17.26 17.56 -1.50
N ALA A 760 -17.61 18.77 -1.04
CA ALA A 760 -17.28 19.23 0.32
C ALA A 760 -17.88 18.34 1.41
N GLY A 761 -19.08 17.80 1.18
CA GLY A 761 -19.67 16.78 2.05
C GLY A 761 -18.82 15.51 2.19
N LYS A 762 -18.22 15.04 1.09
CA LYS A 762 -17.35 13.86 1.10
C LYS A 762 -16.06 14.12 1.86
N GLU A 763 -15.46 15.31 1.78
CA GLU A 763 -14.28 15.63 2.60
C GLU A 763 -14.65 15.76 4.09
N GLN A 764 -15.79 16.36 4.44
CA GLN A 764 -16.31 16.40 5.82
C GLN A 764 -16.60 15.00 6.40
N THR A 765 -17.10 14.05 5.58
CA THR A 765 -17.39 12.69 6.06
C THR A 765 -16.15 11.79 6.04
N PHE A 766 -15.39 11.77 4.95
CA PHE A 766 -14.24 10.86 4.76
C PHE A 766 -12.93 11.40 5.34
N GLY A 767 -12.63 12.69 5.07
CA GLY A 767 -11.37 13.34 5.46
C GLY A 767 -11.29 13.70 6.94
N THR A 768 -12.42 14.06 7.57
CA THR A 768 -12.46 14.41 9.01
C THR A 768 -13.27 13.41 9.85
N LEU A 769 -14.60 13.30 9.72
CA LEU A 769 -15.42 12.47 10.64
C LEU A 769 -14.96 11.00 10.71
N PHE A 770 -14.83 10.35 9.55
CA PHE A 770 -14.41 8.96 9.45
C PHE A 770 -12.97 8.80 9.93
N ALA A 771 -12.06 9.69 9.52
CA ALA A 771 -10.67 9.70 9.97
C ALA A 771 -10.53 9.87 11.49
N ARG A 772 -11.35 10.73 12.12
CA ARG A 772 -11.43 10.95 13.57
C ARG A 772 -11.88 9.67 14.29
N THR A 773 -12.98 9.08 13.83
CA THR A 773 -13.50 7.81 14.39
C THR A 773 -12.49 6.68 14.25
N LEU A 774 -11.87 6.55 13.07
CA LEU A 774 -10.83 5.55 12.80
C LEU A 774 -9.56 5.78 13.63
N ALA A 775 -9.18 7.02 13.94
CA ALA A 775 -8.01 7.31 14.77
C ALA A 775 -8.26 6.95 16.24
N GLU A 776 -9.46 7.23 16.76
CA GLU A 776 -9.82 6.93 18.16
C GLU A 776 -9.87 5.41 18.42
N ILE A 777 -10.55 4.64 17.57
CA ILE A 777 -10.48 3.16 17.63
C ILE A 777 -9.10 2.63 17.16
N GLY A 778 -8.29 3.50 16.55
CA GLY A 778 -6.97 3.25 15.97
C GLY A 778 -6.96 2.17 14.88
N GLY A 779 -8.01 2.17 14.05
CA GLY A 779 -8.08 1.50 12.74
C GLY A 779 -7.65 2.40 11.56
N LYS A 780 -7.27 3.68 11.79
CA LYS A 780 -6.73 4.56 10.74
C LYS A 780 -5.39 4.01 10.23
N LEU A 781 -5.32 3.68 8.93
CA LEU A 781 -4.09 3.30 8.22
C LEU A 781 -3.75 4.23 7.06
N HIS A 782 -4.71 5.03 6.58
CA HIS A 782 -4.44 6.03 5.57
C HIS A 782 -3.47 7.06 6.14
N TYR A 783 -2.25 7.08 5.60
CA TYR A 783 -1.30 8.15 5.77
C TYR A 783 -1.26 8.96 4.47
N GLY A 784 -1.81 10.17 4.47
CA GLY A 784 -1.79 11.01 3.27
C GLY A 784 -2.82 12.13 3.30
N HIS A 785 -2.41 13.30 2.80
CA HIS A 785 -3.18 14.55 2.56
C HIS A 785 -4.25 14.90 3.59
N PRO A 786 -3.87 15.56 4.72
CA PRO A 786 -2.63 16.31 4.97
C PRO A 786 -1.80 15.84 6.19
N ASP A 787 -1.69 14.53 6.45
CA ASP A 787 -0.98 14.02 7.64
C ASP A 787 0.55 14.27 7.64
N PHE A 788 1.12 14.59 8.81
CA PHE A 788 2.57 14.68 9.06
C PHE A 788 3.19 13.33 9.47
N ILE A 789 4.36 13.01 8.92
CA ILE A 789 5.24 11.87 9.26
C ILE A 789 6.34 12.34 10.22
N ASN A 790 6.65 11.56 11.25
CA ASN A 790 7.96 11.64 11.91
C ASN A 790 9.03 11.05 10.98
N ALA A 791 9.87 11.90 10.41
CA ALA A 791 10.78 11.53 9.33
C ALA A 791 11.85 10.53 9.78
N ILE A 792 12.37 10.71 11.00
CA ILE A 792 13.38 9.83 11.60
C ILE A 792 12.82 8.42 11.80
N PHE A 793 11.55 8.30 12.20
CA PHE A 793 10.88 7.02 12.36
C PHE A 793 10.80 6.24 11.03
N MET A 794 10.48 6.91 9.92
CA MET A 794 10.39 6.26 8.58
C MET A 794 11.74 6.01 7.92
N THR A 795 12.66 6.98 8.04
CA THR A 795 14.07 6.87 7.59
C THR A 795 14.71 5.59 8.12
N THR A 796 14.44 5.25 9.38
CA THR A 796 14.95 4.05 10.05
C THR A 796 14.13 2.76 9.81
N ARG A 797 12.99 2.81 9.09
CA ARG A 797 11.99 1.70 9.04
C ARG A 797 11.42 1.33 7.68
N GLY A 798 11.95 1.86 6.60
CA GLY A 798 11.55 1.46 5.25
C GLY A 798 11.01 2.59 4.39
N GLY A 799 11.28 3.86 4.74
CA GLY A 799 10.80 5.01 3.98
C GLY A 799 9.28 5.21 4.08
N LEU A 800 8.71 5.87 3.07
CA LEU A 800 7.28 6.21 3.01
C LEU A 800 6.45 5.01 2.53
N SER A 801 6.62 4.59 1.28
CA SER A 801 5.98 3.39 0.75
C SER A 801 6.89 2.66 -0.24
N LYS A 802 6.88 1.33 -0.17
CA LYS A 802 7.64 0.43 -1.03
C LYS A 802 7.23 0.57 -2.50
N ALA A 803 8.20 0.41 -3.39
CA ALA A 803 7.99 0.50 -4.84
C ALA A 803 7.87 -0.87 -5.53
N GLN A 804 6.96 -1.74 -5.07
CA GLN A 804 6.66 -2.99 -5.78
C GLN A 804 5.42 -2.80 -6.66
N LYS A 805 5.65 -2.78 -7.96
CA LYS A 805 4.62 -2.64 -9.00
C LYS A 805 3.46 -3.61 -8.79
N GLY A 806 2.23 -3.12 -8.95
CA GLY A 806 1.00 -3.91 -8.87
C GLY A 806 0.56 -4.23 -7.44
N LEU A 807 1.48 -4.58 -6.53
CA LEU A 807 1.13 -4.90 -5.14
C LEU A 807 0.94 -3.63 -4.27
N HIS A 808 1.89 -2.69 -4.34
CA HIS A 808 1.91 -1.48 -3.53
C HIS A 808 1.24 -0.28 -4.23
N LEU A 809 0.03 -0.48 -4.77
CA LEU A 809 -0.73 0.53 -5.54
C LEU A 809 -1.43 1.62 -4.72
N ASN A 810 -1.64 1.36 -3.42
CA ASN A 810 -2.23 2.31 -2.47
C ASN A 810 -1.14 2.72 -1.48
N GLU A 811 -0.12 3.43 -1.97
CA GLU A 811 1.11 3.76 -1.26
C GLU A 811 0.87 4.40 0.12
N ASP A 812 -0.09 5.31 0.16
CA ASP A 812 -0.55 6.07 1.34
C ASP A 812 -1.05 5.14 2.47
N ILE A 813 -1.63 3.99 2.14
CA ILE A 813 -2.15 3.02 3.12
C ILE A 813 -1.03 2.08 3.60
N TYR A 814 -0.12 1.67 2.71
CA TYR A 814 1.01 0.82 3.08
C TYR A 814 2.00 1.51 4.01
N ALA A 815 2.20 2.82 3.86
CA ALA A 815 2.96 3.64 4.81
C ALA A 815 2.43 3.49 6.25
N GLY A 816 1.11 3.60 6.43
CA GLY A 816 0.49 3.43 7.74
C GLY A 816 0.50 1.98 8.25
N MET A 817 0.40 0.99 7.37
CA MET A 817 0.54 -0.43 7.74
C MET A 817 1.94 -0.75 8.25
N ILE A 818 2.98 -0.29 7.56
CA ILE A 818 4.37 -0.40 8.02
C ILE A 818 4.52 0.31 9.36
N ALA A 819 3.96 1.51 9.53
CA ALA A 819 4.00 2.24 10.79
C ALA A 819 3.44 1.39 11.96
N ILE A 820 2.22 0.86 11.83
CA ILE A 820 1.58 0.06 12.88
C ILE A 820 2.33 -1.26 13.12
N CYS A 821 2.75 -1.97 12.06
CA CYS A 821 3.54 -3.21 12.18
C CYS A 821 4.87 -3.01 12.90
N ARG A 822 5.46 -1.79 12.85
CA ARG A 822 6.70 -1.44 13.55
C ARG A 822 6.48 -0.80 14.94
N GLY A 823 5.23 -0.75 15.42
CA GLY A 823 4.84 -0.23 16.74
C GLY A 823 4.60 1.29 16.78
N GLY A 824 4.46 1.94 15.62
CA GLY A 824 4.04 3.33 15.50
C GLY A 824 2.55 3.51 15.80
N LYS A 825 2.13 4.75 16.04
CA LYS A 825 0.73 5.15 16.24
C LYS A 825 0.37 6.26 15.28
N ILE A 826 -0.74 6.10 14.56
CA ILE A 826 -1.28 7.12 13.67
C ILE A 826 -2.31 7.92 14.45
N LYS A 827 -2.10 9.25 14.52
CA LYS A 827 -3.06 10.19 15.09
C LYS A 827 -3.90 10.82 13.99
N HIS A 828 -5.02 11.43 14.37
CA HIS A 828 -5.69 12.43 13.56
C HIS A 828 -5.71 13.72 14.36
N SER A 829 -5.43 14.82 13.68
CA SER A 829 -5.51 16.17 14.20
C SER A 829 -6.43 16.93 13.27
N ASP A 830 -7.51 17.48 13.82
CA ASP A 830 -8.45 18.31 13.07
C ASP A 830 -7.76 19.64 12.71
N TYR A 831 -7.35 19.78 11.47
CA TYR A 831 -6.96 21.06 10.90
C TYR A 831 -8.21 21.72 10.29
N VAL A 832 -8.40 23.03 10.49
CA VAL A 832 -9.43 23.78 9.75
C VAL A 832 -8.98 23.85 8.28
N GLN A 833 -9.47 22.91 7.49
CA GLN A 833 -9.00 22.66 6.14
C GLN A 833 -9.59 23.70 5.18
N CYS A 834 -8.76 24.63 4.71
CA CYS A 834 -9.12 25.50 3.59
C CYS A 834 -9.25 24.66 2.31
N GLY A 835 -10.47 24.22 2.01
CA GLY A 835 -10.95 23.98 0.64
C GLY A 835 -10.21 22.96 -0.21
N LYS A 836 -10.36 21.66 0.11
CA LYS A 836 -10.06 20.57 -0.84
C LYS A 836 -11.30 20.21 -1.67
N GLY A 837 -11.91 21.21 -2.29
CA GLY A 837 -12.93 20.97 -3.31
C GLY A 837 -12.30 20.31 -4.53
N ARG A 838 -12.95 19.30 -5.11
CA ARG A 838 -12.62 18.77 -6.43
C ARG A 838 -13.89 18.57 -7.21
N ASP A 839 -13.90 19.06 -8.45
CA ASP A 839 -14.96 18.75 -9.40
C ASP A 839 -14.90 17.26 -9.78
N LEU A 840 -15.95 16.51 -9.43
CA LEU A 840 -15.98 15.05 -9.46
C LEU A 840 -17.19 14.54 -10.24
N GLY A 841 -17.04 14.43 -11.56
CA GLY A 841 -18.03 13.79 -12.42
C GLY A 841 -18.19 12.28 -12.16
N PHE A 842 -19.31 11.72 -12.61
CA PHE A 842 -19.70 10.30 -12.46
C PHE A 842 -18.53 9.33 -12.70
N ASN A 843 -17.88 9.43 -13.87
CA ASN A 843 -16.77 8.55 -14.24
C ASN A 843 -15.52 8.75 -13.36
N SER A 844 -15.25 9.98 -12.89
CA SER A 844 -14.12 10.26 -12.00
C SER A 844 -14.30 9.60 -10.63
N ILE A 845 -15.53 9.60 -10.09
CA ILE A 845 -15.88 8.89 -8.86
C ILE A 845 -15.74 7.38 -9.06
N LEU A 846 -16.26 6.82 -10.17
CA LEU A 846 -16.18 5.38 -10.42
C LEU A 846 -14.75 4.87 -10.69
N ASN A 847 -13.90 5.68 -11.32
CA ASN A 847 -12.47 5.38 -11.44
C ASN A 847 -11.78 5.39 -10.06
N PHE A 848 -12.20 6.27 -9.15
CA PHE A 848 -11.69 6.31 -7.78
C PHE A 848 -12.15 5.10 -6.96
N THR A 849 -13.44 4.71 -7.01
CA THR A 849 -13.92 3.50 -6.33
C THR A 849 -13.29 2.23 -6.90
N THR A 850 -13.06 2.17 -8.21
CA THR A 850 -12.30 1.10 -8.87
C THR A 850 -10.85 1.06 -8.40
N LYS A 851 -10.15 2.21 -8.28
CA LYS A 851 -8.79 2.28 -7.73
C LYS A 851 -8.75 1.72 -6.30
N ILE A 852 -9.66 2.16 -5.42
CA ILE A 852 -9.70 1.69 -4.03
C ILE A 852 -9.99 0.19 -3.96
N GLY A 853 -11.03 -0.30 -4.63
CA GLY A 853 -11.43 -1.71 -4.56
C GLY A 853 -10.42 -2.68 -5.20
N ALA A 854 -9.80 -2.30 -6.32
CA ALA A 854 -8.70 -3.07 -6.89
C ALA A 854 -7.45 -3.06 -5.96
N GLY A 855 -7.12 -1.90 -5.39
CA GLY A 855 -6.04 -1.76 -4.41
C GLY A 855 -6.29 -2.50 -3.10
N MET A 856 -7.55 -2.66 -2.69
CA MET A 856 -7.97 -3.54 -1.58
C MET A 856 -7.75 -5.03 -1.96
N GLY A 857 -8.03 -5.40 -3.21
CA GLY A 857 -7.73 -6.73 -3.72
C GLY A 857 -6.25 -7.11 -3.62
N GLU A 858 -5.33 -6.22 -3.98
CA GLU A 858 -3.87 -6.45 -3.83
C GLU A 858 -3.43 -6.40 -2.35
N GLN A 859 -3.99 -5.48 -1.56
CA GLN A 859 -3.76 -5.41 -0.11
C GLN A 859 -4.10 -6.73 0.61
N LEU A 860 -5.20 -7.42 0.27
CA LEU A 860 -5.55 -8.71 0.87
C LEU A 860 -4.48 -9.81 0.66
N LEU A 861 -3.70 -9.72 -0.42
CA LEU A 861 -2.61 -10.64 -0.75
C LEU A 861 -1.32 -10.31 0.02
N SER A 862 -1.16 -9.04 0.39
CA SER A 862 0.07 -8.52 1.01
C SER A 862 0.40 -9.18 2.35
N ARG A 863 1.68 -9.10 2.69
CA ARG A 863 2.26 -9.68 3.90
C ARG A 863 1.92 -8.88 5.15
N GLU A 864 1.81 -7.57 5.00
CA GLU A 864 1.35 -6.62 6.01
C GLU A 864 -0.03 -7.01 6.54
N TYR A 865 -0.96 -7.34 5.64
CA TYR A 865 -2.29 -7.82 6.02
C TYR A 865 -2.27 -9.15 6.77
N TYR A 866 -1.38 -10.07 6.38
CA TYR A 866 -1.18 -11.32 7.10
C TYR A 866 -0.69 -11.07 8.54
N TYR A 867 0.30 -10.19 8.74
CA TYR A 867 0.78 -9.86 10.08
C TYR A 867 -0.26 -9.10 10.92
N LEU A 868 -0.93 -8.09 10.37
CA LEU A 868 -2.00 -7.37 11.10
C LEU A 868 -3.16 -8.32 11.47
N GLY A 869 -3.62 -9.14 10.51
CA GLY A 869 -4.69 -10.11 10.71
C GLY A 869 -4.38 -11.19 11.75
N THR A 870 -3.11 -11.58 11.91
CA THR A 870 -2.68 -12.64 12.86
C THR A 870 -2.16 -12.13 14.21
N GLN A 871 -1.54 -10.93 14.26
CA GLN A 871 -0.85 -10.44 15.46
C GLN A 871 -1.63 -9.39 16.26
N LEU A 872 -2.59 -8.66 15.66
CA LEU A 872 -3.36 -7.66 16.40
C LEU A 872 -4.18 -8.30 17.54
N PRO A 873 -4.34 -7.62 18.70
CA PRO A 873 -5.28 -8.03 19.74
C PRO A 873 -6.73 -7.91 19.25
N MET A 874 -7.67 -8.59 19.91
CA MET A 874 -9.01 -8.83 19.36
C MET A 874 -9.80 -7.55 19.07
N ASP A 875 -9.72 -6.56 19.97
CA ASP A 875 -10.33 -5.23 19.83
C ASP A 875 -9.81 -4.52 18.57
N ARG A 876 -8.49 -4.38 18.45
CA ARG A 876 -7.84 -3.72 17.31
C ARG A 876 -8.03 -4.51 16.01
N PHE A 877 -8.09 -5.84 16.09
CA PHE A 877 -8.35 -6.73 14.95
C PHE A 877 -9.76 -6.52 14.38
N LEU A 878 -10.79 -6.40 15.23
CA LEU A 878 -12.15 -6.10 14.78
C LEU A 878 -12.25 -4.69 14.20
N SER A 879 -11.66 -3.68 14.86
CA SER A 879 -11.60 -2.31 14.30
C SER A 879 -10.87 -2.27 12.94
N PHE A 880 -9.73 -2.96 12.82
CA PHE A 880 -8.98 -3.10 11.56
C PHE A 880 -9.81 -3.78 10.47
N PHE A 881 -10.50 -4.87 10.79
CA PHE A 881 -11.36 -5.58 9.84
C PHE A 881 -12.45 -4.64 9.31
N TYR A 882 -13.27 -4.05 10.18
CA TYR A 882 -14.39 -3.21 9.71
C TYR A 882 -13.93 -1.93 9.00
N ALA A 883 -12.81 -1.33 9.43
CA ALA A 883 -12.27 -0.12 8.81
C ALA A 883 -11.71 -0.32 7.39
N HIS A 884 -11.21 -1.53 7.07
CA HIS A 884 -10.54 -1.81 5.79
C HIS A 884 -11.23 -2.93 4.99
N PRO A 885 -10.85 -4.23 5.12
CA PRO A 885 -11.38 -5.27 4.24
C PRO A 885 -12.87 -5.53 4.46
N GLY A 886 -13.38 -5.33 5.67
CA GLY A 886 -14.78 -5.56 6.04
C GLY A 886 -15.74 -4.68 5.29
N PHE A 887 -15.47 -3.37 5.15
CA PHE A 887 -16.27 -2.47 4.32
C PHE A 887 -16.39 -2.99 2.87
N HIS A 888 -15.26 -3.39 2.29
CA HIS A 888 -15.17 -3.87 0.92
C HIS A 888 -15.79 -5.26 0.71
N LEU A 889 -15.56 -6.19 1.64
CA LEU A 889 -16.15 -7.54 1.62
C LEU A 889 -17.66 -7.50 1.92
N ASN A 890 -18.15 -6.55 2.72
CA ASN A 890 -19.59 -6.38 2.95
C ASN A 890 -20.32 -6.02 1.64
N ASN A 891 -19.76 -5.15 0.80
CA ASN A 891 -20.34 -4.84 -0.52
C ASN A 891 -20.39 -6.07 -1.44
N LEU A 892 -19.36 -6.93 -1.38
CA LEU A 892 -19.37 -8.24 -2.04
C LEU A 892 -20.46 -9.17 -1.48
N PHE A 893 -20.62 -9.26 -0.15
CA PHE A 893 -21.65 -10.09 0.47
C PHE A 893 -23.07 -9.56 0.25
N ILE A 894 -23.26 -8.25 0.12
CA ILE A 894 -24.54 -7.65 -0.32
C ILE A 894 -24.85 -8.13 -1.74
N SER A 895 -23.90 -7.98 -2.67
CA SER A 895 -24.06 -8.46 -4.06
C SER A 895 -24.35 -9.98 -4.12
N LEU A 896 -23.61 -10.80 -3.37
CA LEU A 896 -23.83 -12.25 -3.28
C LEU A 896 -25.19 -12.61 -2.66
N SER A 897 -25.59 -11.94 -1.59
CA SER A 897 -26.86 -12.22 -0.91
C SER A 897 -28.08 -11.84 -1.77
N LEU A 898 -27.97 -10.78 -2.58
CA LEU A 898 -28.98 -10.46 -3.60
C LEU A 898 -29.12 -11.58 -4.63
N HIS A 899 -28.02 -12.09 -5.19
CA HIS A 899 -28.08 -13.21 -6.16
C HIS A 899 -28.67 -14.49 -5.53
N LEU A 900 -28.29 -14.83 -4.29
CA LEU A 900 -28.88 -15.95 -3.53
C LEU A 900 -30.37 -15.74 -3.25
N PHE A 901 -30.78 -14.51 -2.95
CA PHE A 901 -32.19 -14.16 -2.75
C PHE A 901 -33.01 -14.27 -4.03
N PHE A 902 -32.50 -13.85 -5.19
CA PHE A 902 -33.20 -14.05 -6.47
C PHE A 902 -33.30 -15.53 -6.88
N MET A 903 -32.27 -16.35 -6.63
CA MET A 903 -32.35 -17.80 -6.82
C MET A 903 -33.44 -18.43 -5.93
N LEU A 904 -33.54 -18.00 -4.68
CA LEU A 904 -34.60 -18.40 -3.75
C LEU A 904 -35.99 -17.95 -4.25
N LEU A 905 -36.12 -16.71 -4.73
CA LEU A 905 -37.39 -16.18 -5.28
C LEU A 905 -37.87 -16.97 -6.49
N ILE A 906 -36.99 -17.38 -7.42
CA ILE A 906 -37.37 -18.21 -8.57
C ILE A 906 -37.91 -19.57 -8.10
N ASN A 907 -37.19 -20.23 -7.19
CA ASN A 907 -37.58 -21.55 -6.72
C ASN A 907 -38.88 -21.50 -5.90
N LEU A 908 -39.01 -20.52 -4.99
CA LEU A 908 -40.23 -20.31 -4.21
C LEU A 908 -41.41 -19.85 -5.08
N GLY A 909 -41.16 -19.05 -6.13
CA GLY A 909 -42.17 -18.67 -7.13
C GLY A 909 -42.69 -19.87 -7.93
N SER A 910 -41.79 -20.77 -8.37
CA SER A 910 -42.19 -22.02 -9.05
C SER A 910 -42.98 -22.95 -8.11
N LEU A 911 -42.60 -23.02 -6.82
CA LEU A 911 -43.33 -23.78 -5.81
C LEU A 911 -44.72 -23.19 -5.55
N ASN A 912 -44.83 -21.87 -5.45
CA ASN A 912 -46.09 -21.15 -5.27
C ASN A 912 -47.04 -21.28 -6.48
N HIS A 913 -46.51 -21.45 -7.69
CA HIS A 913 -47.31 -21.60 -8.91
C HIS A 913 -47.95 -23.00 -9.03
N GLU A 914 -47.20 -24.07 -8.74
CA GLU A 914 -47.69 -25.45 -8.88
C GLU A 914 -48.43 -25.98 -7.64
N THR A 915 -48.12 -25.49 -6.43
CA THR A 915 -48.71 -26.05 -5.20
C THR A 915 -50.05 -25.42 -4.82
N ILE A 916 -50.94 -26.24 -4.26
CA ILE A 916 -52.22 -25.78 -3.72
C ILE A 916 -51.98 -25.12 -2.35
N LEU A 917 -52.24 -23.82 -2.25
CA LEU A 917 -52.11 -23.04 -1.01
C LEU A 917 -53.18 -23.40 0.02
N CYS A 918 -52.77 -23.54 1.29
CA CYS A 918 -53.71 -23.68 2.41
C CYS A 918 -54.30 -22.33 2.87
N HIS A 919 -55.55 -22.37 3.36
CA HIS A 919 -56.10 -21.27 4.15
C HIS A 919 -55.45 -21.21 5.52
N TYR A 920 -54.44 -20.34 5.68
CA TYR A 920 -53.73 -20.12 6.93
C TYR A 920 -54.43 -19.09 7.83
N ASP A 921 -54.70 -19.47 9.08
CA ASP A 921 -55.30 -18.63 10.10
C ASP A 921 -54.37 -18.59 11.33
N ARG A 922 -53.82 -17.41 11.64
CA ARG A 922 -52.85 -17.21 12.72
C ARG A 922 -53.44 -17.45 14.11
N ASN A 923 -54.76 -17.38 14.26
CA ASN A 923 -55.44 -17.54 15.55
C ASN A 923 -55.80 -19.01 15.86
N LYS A 924 -55.56 -19.93 14.93
CA LYS A 924 -55.75 -21.37 15.13
C LYS A 924 -54.43 -22.05 15.48
N SER A 925 -54.51 -23.15 16.23
CA SER A 925 -53.32 -23.95 16.56
C SER A 925 -52.71 -24.56 15.30
N ILE A 926 -51.37 -24.73 15.32
CA ILE A 926 -50.60 -25.38 14.24
C ILE A 926 -51.09 -26.82 14.00
N THR A 927 -51.73 -27.42 15.00
CA THR A 927 -52.33 -28.77 14.99
C THR A 927 -53.67 -28.87 14.25
N SER A 928 -54.23 -27.74 13.78
CA SER A 928 -55.52 -27.73 13.07
C SER A 928 -55.41 -28.31 11.65
N LEU A 929 -56.50 -28.96 11.18
CA LEU A 929 -56.53 -29.60 9.86
C LEU A 929 -56.35 -28.54 8.75
N GLN A 930 -55.38 -28.78 7.86
CA GLN A 930 -55.13 -27.91 6.72
C GLN A 930 -56.21 -28.11 5.63
N ILE A 931 -56.73 -26.99 5.09
CA ILE A 931 -57.84 -26.96 4.13
C ILE A 931 -57.39 -26.14 2.90
N PRO A 932 -57.58 -26.64 1.66
CA PRO A 932 -58.14 -27.94 1.29
C PRO A 932 -57.18 -29.13 1.57
N ILE A 933 -57.72 -30.35 1.69
CA ILE A 933 -56.91 -31.54 2.01
C ILE A 933 -55.84 -31.76 0.92
N GLY A 934 -54.57 -31.87 1.33
CA GLY A 934 -53.42 -31.97 0.42
C GLY A 934 -52.81 -30.64 -0.01
N CYS A 935 -53.25 -29.50 0.56
CA CYS A 935 -52.59 -28.21 0.40
C CYS A 935 -51.24 -28.13 1.16
N TYR A 936 -50.44 -27.13 0.82
CA TYR A 936 -49.22 -26.76 1.56
C TYR A 936 -49.31 -25.33 2.10
N ASN A 937 -48.93 -25.14 3.37
CA ASN A 937 -48.98 -23.83 4.03
C ASN A 937 -47.71 -22.99 3.73
N LEU A 938 -47.65 -22.38 2.54
CA LEU A 938 -46.55 -21.50 2.15
C LEU A 938 -46.69 -20.05 2.66
N THR A 939 -47.84 -19.66 3.21
CA THR A 939 -48.13 -18.29 3.66
C THR A 939 -47.07 -17.70 4.60
N PRO A 940 -46.48 -18.43 5.57
CA PRO A 940 -45.38 -17.91 6.39
C PRO A 940 -44.10 -17.62 5.59
N ALA A 941 -43.77 -18.44 4.59
CA ALA A 941 -42.60 -18.23 3.73
C ALA A 941 -42.80 -17.03 2.79
N LEU A 942 -44.01 -16.88 2.24
CA LEU A 942 -44.41 -15.70 1.44
C LEU A 942 -44.39 -14.41 2.27
N HIS A 943 -44.80 -14.48 3.54
CA HIS A 943 -44.76 -13.35 4.46
C HIS A 943 -43.33 -13.00 4.91
N TRP A 944 -42.44 -13.98 5.03
CA TRP A 944 -41.02 -13.76 5.31
C TRP A 944 -40.34 -12.90 4.23
N ILE A 945 -40.72 -13.04 2.96
CA ILE A 945 -40.22 -12.18 1.86
C ILE A 945 -40.54 -10.71 2.14
N SER A 946 -41.81 -10.40 2.48
CA SER A 946 -42.22 -9.05 2.84
C SER A 946 -41.47 -8.50 4.05
N ILE A 947 -41.26 -9.32 5.10
CA ILE A 947 -40.44 -8.92 6.27
C ILE A 947 -39.00 -8.64 5.86
N PHE A 948 -38.40 -9.48 5.02
CA PHE A 948 -37.02 -9.37 4.58
C PHE A 948 -36.79 -8.08 3.77
N VAL A 949 -37.67 -7.78 2.80
CA VAL A 949 -37.60 -6.53 2.01
C VAL A 949 -37.82 -5.31 2.89
N PHE A 950 -38.80 -5.35 3.81
CA PHE A 950 -39.04 -4.26 4.75
C PHE A 950 -37.85 -4.05 5.70
N SER A 951 -37.15 -5.12 6.08
CA SER A 951 -35.91 -5.05 6.87
C SER A 951 -34.78 -4.38 6.09
N ILE A 952 -34.61 -4.69 4.80
CA ILE A 952 -33.66 -3.98 3.92
C ILE A 952 -33.98 -2.49 3.87
N PHE A 953 -35.26 -2.13 3.71
CA PHE A 953 -35.72 -0.74 3.68
C PHE A 953 -35.40 -0.01 5.00
N ILE A 954 -35.70 -0.61 6.16
CA ILE A 954 -35.34 -0.05 7.47
C ILE A 954 -33.82 0.15 7.60
N VAL A 955 -33.02 -0.87 7.27
CA VAL A 955 -31.55 -0.81 7.37
C VAL A 955 -30.97 0.29 6.47
N PHE A 956 -31.54 0.49 5.27
CA PHE A 956 -31.18 1.59 4.37
C PHE A 956 -31.36 2.95 5.04
N PHE A 957 -32.52 3.24 5.66
CA PHE A 957 -32.73 4.52 6.37
C PHE A 957 -31.85 4.66 7.63
N ILE A 958 -31.61 3.58 8.36
CA ILE A 958 -30.68 3.58 9.50
C ILE A 958 -29.25 3.96 9.05
N ALA A 959 -28.82 3.55 7.86
CA ALA A 959 -27.50 3.90 7.33
C ALA A 959 -27.31 5.42 7.09
N PHE A 960 -28.38 6.18 6.84
CA PHE A 960 -28.32 7.65 6.74
C PHE A 960 -28.37 8.36 8.10
N ALA A 961 -28.76 7.68 9.18
CA ALA A 961 -28.94 8.31 10.49
C ALA A 961 -27.67 9.00 11.02
N PRO A 962 -26.44 8.46 10.90
CA PRO A 962 -25.23 9.14 11.37
C PRO A 962 -24.98 10.49 10.67
N LEU A 963 -25.13 10.53 9.34
CA LEU A 963 -24.97 11.76 8.55
C LEU A 963 -26.06 12.78 8.89
N PHE A 964 -27.31 12.33 9.06
CA PHE A 964 -28.41 13.20 9.47
C PHE A 964 -28.17 13.81 10.86
N VAL A 965 -27.75 12.99 11.84
CA VAL A 965 -27.44 13.45 13.20
C VAL A 965 -26.28 14.45 13.21
N GLN A 966 -25.24 14.23 12.41
CA GLN A 966 -24.14 15.21 12.29
C GLN A 966 -24.62 16.54 11.69
N GLU A 967 -25.28 16.52 10.53
CA GLU A 967 -25.76 17.74 9.88
C GLU A 967 -26.80 18.48 10.74
N LEU A 968 -27.61 17.74 11.51
CA LEU A 968 -28.54 18.27 12.50
C LEU A 968 -27.81 19.03 13.63
N LEU A 969 -26.72 18.47 14.15
CA LEU A 969 -25.91 19.09 15.21
C LEU A 969 -25.10 20.31 14.70
N GLU A 970 -24.54 20.24 13.50
CA GLU A 970 -23.68 21.30 12.95
C GLU A 970 -24.44 22.45 12.30
N LYS A 971 -25.55 22.15 11.61
CA LYS A 971 -26.23 23.10 10.69
C LYS A 971 -27.73 23.28 11.00
N GLY A 972 -28.26 22.53 11.96
CA GLY A 972 -29.66 22.62 12.41
C GLY A 972 -30.66 21.88 11.52
N ILE A 973 -31.89 21.76 12.03
CA ILE A 973 -32.98 20.91 11.50
C ILE A 973 -33.31 21.23 10.03
N TRP A 974 -33.44 22.51 9.66
CA TRP A 974 -33.87 22.85 8.30
C TRP A 974 -32.81 22.58 7.23
N LYS A 975 -31.53 22.83 7.52
CA LYS A 975 -30.45 22.54 6.57
C LYS A 975 -30.26 21.03 6.38
N SER A 976 -30.37 20.23 7.44
CA SER A 976 -30.25 18.77 7.35
C SER A 976 -31.43 18.13 6.59
N ILE A 977 -32.67 18.59 6.82
CA ILE A 977 -33.85 18.09 6.07
C ILE A 977 -33.77 18.47 4.58
N LEU A 978 -33.45 19.73 4.25
CA LEU A 978 -33.30 20.17 2.86
C LEU A 978 -32.20 19.37 2.12
N ARG A 979 -31.10 19.04 2.81
CA ARG A 979 -30.02 18.23 2.27
C ARG A 979 -30.44 16.79 1.95
N ILE A 980 -31.20 16.14 2.83
CA ILE A 980 -31.76 14.81 2.55
C ILE A 980 -32.70 14.87 1.35
N LEU A 981 -33.58 15.87 1.29
CA LEU A 981 -34.50 16.05 0.17
C LEU A 981 -33.74 16.23 -1.16
N HIS A 982 -32.66 17.03 -1.15
CA HIS A 982 -31.80 17.20 -2.32
C HIS A 982 -31.16 15.87 -2.78
N HIS A 983 -30.62 15.06 -1.86
CA HIS A 983 -30.05 13.75 -2.21
C HIS A 983 -31.08 12.75 -2.77
N LEU A 984 -32.36 12.83 -2.36
CA LEU A 984 -33.43 12.03 -2.95
C LEU A 984 -33.81 12.54 -4.35
N LEU A 985 -33.94 13.86 -4.52
CA LEU A 985 -34.28 14.48 -5.81
C LEU A 985 -33.16 14.34 -6.85
N SER A 986 -31.88 14.32 -6.45
CA SER A 986 -30.74 14.07 -7.33
C SER A 986 -30.53 12.59 -7.70
N MET A 987 -31.46 11.72 -7.31
CA MET A 987 -31.40 10.27 -7.53
C MET A 987 -30.16 9.58 -6.94
N ALA A 988 -29.56 10.13 -5.88
CA ALA A 988 -28.38 9.55 -5.23
C ALA A 988 -28.54 8.06 -4.82
N PRO A 989 -29.73 7.55 -4.42
CA PRO A 989 -29.92 6.10 -4.18
C PRO A 989 -29.65 5.21 -5.40
N LEU A 990 -29.95 5.67 -6.62
CA LEU A 990 -29.62 4.93 -7.85
C LEU A 990 -28.11 4.94 -8.10
N PHE A 991 -27.44 6.05 -7.80
CA PHE A 991 -25.98 6.14 -7.90
C PHE A 991 -25.29 5.19 -6.92
N GLU A 992 -25.75 5.12 -5.67
CA GLU A 992 -25.11 4.31 -4.62
C GLU A 992 -25.22 2.80 -4.87
N VAL A 993 -26.37 2.32 -5.37
CA VAL A 993 -26.52 0.91 -5.79
C VAL A 993 -25.52 0.56 -6.90
N PHE A 994 -25.29 1.47 -7.85
CA PHE A 994 -24.30 1.28 -8.90
C PHE A 994 -22.86 1.29 -8.36
N VAL A 995 -22.53 2.19 -7.43
CA VAL A 995 -21.23 2.26 -6.75
C VAL A 995 -20.92 0.98 -5.96
N CYS A 996 -21.90 0.42 -5.26
CA CYS A 996 -21.75 -0.85 -4.53
C CYS A 996 -21.37 -2.02 -5.47
N GLN A 997 -22.03 -2.12 -6.64
CA GLN A 997 -21.68 -3.11 -7.65
C GLN A 997 -20.26 -2.92 -8.22
N ILE A 998 -19.84 -1.67 -8.44
CA ILE A 998 -18.49 -1.34 -8.92
C ILE A 998 -17.43 -1.75 -7.89
N TYR A 999 -17.65 -1.49 -6.59
CA TYR A 999 -16.77 -1.98 -5.52
C TYR A 999 -16.67 -3.51 -5.53
N SER A 1000 -17.81 -4.20 -5.48
CA SER A 1000 -17.88 -5.68 -5.50
C SER A 1000 -17.08 -6.27 -6.67
N ASN A 1001 -17.35 -5.81 -7.90
CA ASN A 1001 -16.70 -6.34 -9.09
C ASN A 1001 -15.21 -5.98 -9.19
N SER A 1002 -14.79 -4.80 -8.72
CA SER A 1002 -13.36 -4.41 -8.76
C SER A 1002 -12.49 -5.33 -7.90
N ILE A 1003 -12.99 -5.78 -6.75
CA ILE A 1003 -12.31 -6.72 -5.84
C ILE A 1003 -12.29 -8.13 -6.46
N LEU A 1004 -13.45 -8.61 -6.94
CA LEU A 1004 -13.59 -9.94 -7.55
C LEU A 1004 -12.71 -10.10 -8.80
N SER A 1005 -12.76 -9.11 -9.70
CA SER A 1005 -11.94 -9.06 -10.90
C SER A 1005 -10.45 -9.07 -10.55
N ASN A 1006 -10.01 -8.26 -9.58
CA ASN A 1006 -8.60 -8.19 -9.24
C ASN A 1006 -8.06 -9.45 -8.52
N LEU A 1007 -8.84 -10.06 -7.61
CA LEU A 1007 -8.43 -11.33 -6.99
C LEU A 1007 -8.42 -12.51 -7.98
N THR A 1008 -9.18 -12.41 -9.07
CA THR A 1008 -9.27 -13.45 -10.12
C THR A 1008 -8.20 -13.29 -11.19
N PHE A 1009 -8.18 -12.13 -11.87
CA PHE A 1009 -7.34 -11.84 -13.04
C PHE A 1009 -6.08 -11.04 -12.69
N GLY A 1010 -6.11 -10.30 -11.58
CA GLY A 1010 -5.08 -9.31 -11.25
C GLY A 1010 -5.07 -8.13 -12.22
N GLY A 1011 -3.90 -7.52 -12.37
CA GLY A 1011 -3.72 -6.44 -13.33
C GLY A 1011 -4.25 -5.09 -12.85
N ALA A 1012 -4.48 -4.91 -11.54
CA ALA A 1012 -4.56 -3.60 -10.94
C ALA A 1012 -3.37 -2.74 -11.40
N LYS A 1013 -3.67 -1.49 -11.75
CA LYS A 1013 -2.72 -0.50 -12.25
C LYS A 1013 -3.01 0.82 -11.58
N TYR A 1014 -2.05 1.73 -11.63
CA TYR A 1014 -2.32 3.13 -11.36
C TYR A 1014 -3.34 3.68 -12.38
N ILE A 1015 -4.59 3.79 -11.96
CA ILE A 1015 -5.65 4.48 -12.71
C ILE A 1015 -5.58 5.95 -12.29
N SER A 1016 -5.12 6.82 -13.19
CA SER A 1016 -5.31 8.26 -13.00
C SER A 1016 -6.81 8.55 -13.04
N THR A 1017 -7.33 9.25 -12.04
CA THR A 1017 -8.77 9.51 -11.92
C THR A 1017 -9.30 10.56 -12.91
N GLY A 1018 -8.43 11.09 -13.78
CA GLY A 1018 -8.71 12.18 -14.70
C GLY A 1018 -8.82 13.55 -14.01
N ARG A 1019 -8.28 14.59 -14.64
CA ARG A 1019 -8.49 16.01 -14.24
C ARG A 1019 -9.06 16.85 -15.38
N GLY A 1020 -9.96 16.25 -16.17
CA GLY A 1020 -10.85 17.01 -17.06
C GLY A 1020 -12.00 17.62 -16.26
N LEU A 1021 -12.65 18.64 -16.83
CA LEU A 1021 -13.88 19.23 -16.27
C LEU A 1021 -14.96 18.16 -16.13
N ALA A 1022 -15.71 18.11 -15.02
CA ALA A 1022 -16.75 17.08 -14.82
C ALA A 1022 -17.90 17.15 -15.85
N ILE A 1023 -18.03 18.28 -16.52
CA ILE A 1023 -19.04 18.59 -17.54
C ILE A 1023 -18.74 17.87 -18.89
N THR A 1024 -17.54 17.31 -19.09
CA THR A 1024 -17.21 16.63 -20.37
C THR A 1024 -18.03 15.37 -20.58
N ARG A 1025 -18.84 15.36 -21.65
CA ARG A 1025 -19.60 14.19 -22.13
C ARG A 1025 -18.67 13.05 -22.53
N ILE A 1026 -19.08 11.82 -22.27
CA ILE A 1026 -18.44 10.60 -22.81
C ILE A 1026 -19.39 9.91 -23.79
N SER A 1027 -18.83 9.39 -24.89
CA SER A 1027 -19.61 8.77 -25.96
C SER A 1027 -20.22 7.43 -25.55
N PHE A 1028 -21.40 7.11 -26.10
CA PHE A 1028 -22.13 5.88 -25.74
C PHE A 1028 -21.36 4.56 -25.97
N PRO A 1029 -20.56 4.39 -27.06
CA PRO A 1029 -19.74 3.17 -27.24
C PRO A 1029 -18.67 3.01 -26.15
N THR A 1030 -18.05 4.12 -25.74
CA THR A 1030 -17.06 4.16 -24.65
C THR A 1030 -17.71 3.86 -23.31
N LEU A 1031 -18.91 4.36 -23.08
CA LEU A 1031 -19.70 4.11 -21.87
C LEU A 1031 -20.12 2.64 -21.76
N TYR A 1032 -20.68 2.07 -22.84
CA TYR A 1032 -21.10 0.66 -22.88
C TYR A 1032 -19.91 -0.28 -22.71
N SER A 1033 -18.84 -0.10 -23.49
CA SER A 1033 -17.65 -0.97 -23.43
C SER A 1033 -16.93 -0.97 -22.08
N ARG A 1034 -17.10 0.09 -21.26
CA ARG A 1034 -16.62 0.13 -19.86
C ARG A 1034 -17.53 -0.64 -18.91
N PHE A 1035 -18.85 -0.44 -18.96
CA PHE A 1035 -19.77 -0.92 -17.91
C PHE A 1035 -20.51 -2.22 -18.25
N ALA A 1036 -20.50 -2.68 -19.51
CA ALA A 1036 -21.23 -3.88 -19.95
C ALA A 1036 -20.99 -5.12 -19.07
N ILE A 1037 -19.71 -5.45 -18.86
CA ILE A 1037 -19.27 -6.62 -18.08
C ILE A 1037 -19.42 -6.38 -16.56
N ILE A 1038 -19.42 -5.12 -16.11
CA ILE A 1038 -19.35 -4.78 -14.68
C ILE A 1038 -20.73 -4.77 -14.01
N SER A 1039 -21.72 -4.22 -14.69
CA SER A 1039 -23.07 -3.99 -14.13
C SER A 1039 -24.19 -4.39 -15.07
N ILE A 1040 -24.11 -4.04 -16.36
CA ILE A 1040 -25.25 -4.18 -17.29
C ILE A 1040 -25.64 -5.66 -17.48
N TYR A 1041 -24.69 -6.57 -17.68
CA TYR A 1041 -25.02 -7.99 -17.85
C TYR A 1041 -25.63 -8.62 -16.58
N SER A 1042 -25.11 -8.29 -15.40
CA SER A 1042 -25.68 -8.74 -14.11
C SER A 1042 -27.07 -8.12 -13.87
N GLY A 1043 -27.26 -6.84 -14.19
CA GLY A 1043 -28.55 -6.16 -14.12
C GLY A 1043 -29.61 -6.78 -15.03
N ILE A 1044 -29.25 -7.16 -16.26
CA ILE A 1044 -30.15 -7.85 -17.21
C ILE A 1044 -30.47 -9.27 -16.72
N GLN A 1045 -29.52 -9.99 -16.14
CA GLN A 1045 -29.79 -11.30 -15.53
C GLN A 1045 -30.82 -11.16 -14.39
N ILE A 1046 -30.57 -10.26 -13.44
CA ILE A 1046 -31.48 -10.01 -12.31
C ILE A 1046 -32.85 -9.51 -12.79
N PHE A 1047 -32.91 -8.68 -13.84
CA PHE A 1047 -34.16 -8.25 -14.48
C PHE A 1047 -35.00 -9.45 -14.93
N LEU A 1048 -34.42 -10.42 -15.65
CA LEU A 1048 -35.14 -11.61 -16.11
C LEU A 1048 -35.63 -12.48 -14.93
N MET A 1049 -34.80 -12.63 -13.89
CA MET A 1049 -35.19 -13.34 -12.66
C MET A 1049 -36.36 -12.64 -11.93
N LEU A 1050 -36.33 -11.31 -11.85
CA LEU A 1050 -37.35 -10.48 -11.20
C LEU A 1050 -38.66 -10.45 -12.01
N VAL A 1051 -38.61 -10.44 -13.35
CA VAL A 1051 -39.78 -10.60 -14.23
C VAL A 1051 -40.47 -11.93 -13.94
N PHE A 1052 -39.72 -13.04 -13.88
CA PHE A 1052 -40.27 -14.35 -13.55
C PHE A 1052 -40.88 -14.42 -12.14
N ALA A 1053 -40.17 -13.90 -11.14
CA ALA A 1053 -40.68 -13.86 -9.76
C ALA A 1053 -41.95 -13.00 -9.62
N SER A 1054 -42.00 -11.84 -10.29
CA SER A 1054 -43.18 -10.96 -10.28
C SER A 1054 -44.39 -11.61 -10.96
N ALA A 1055 -44.17 -12.40 -12.01
CA ALA A 1055 -45.24 -13.10 -12.75
C ALA A 1055 -45.77 -14.35 -12.02
N SER A 1056 -44.91 -15.09 -11.31
CA SER A 1056 -45.27 -16.31 -10.59
C SER A 1056 -45.81 -16.04 -9.17
N MET A 1057 -45.40 -14.93 -8.54
CA MET A 1057 -45.66 -14.64 -7.14
C MET A 1057 -45.66 -13.12 -6.89
N TRP A 1058 -46.68 -12.43 -7.40
CA TRP A 1058 -46.81 -10.97 -7.25
C TRP A 1058 -46.93 -10.53 -5.78
N GLN A 1059 -46.06 -9.61 -5.35
CA GLN A 1059 -46.12 -8.93 -4.06
C GLN A 1059 -45.66 -7.47 -4.20
N PRO A 1060 -46.29 -6.48 -3.51
CA PRO A 1060 -45.86 -5.08 -3.54
C PRO A 1060 -44.40 -4.88 -3.11
N ALA A 1061 -43.88 -5.73 -2.23
CA ALA A 1061 -42.48 -5.70 -1.77
C ALA A 1061 -41.48 -5.83 -2.95
N LEU A 1062 -41.83 -6.55 -4.02
CA LEU A 1062 -40.91 -6.75 -5.15
C LEU A 1062 -40.60 -5.45 -5.92
N LEU A 1063 -41.44 -4.41 -5.80
CA LEU A 1063 -41.23 -3.09 -6.44
C LEU A 1063 -39.88 -2.46 -6.08
N TRP A 1064 -39.35 -2.73 -4.88
CA TRP A 1064 -38.03 -2.24 -4.45
C TRP A 1064 -36.91 -2.70 -5.40
N PHE A 1065 -36.94 -3.96 -5.84
CA PHE A 1065 -35.88 -4.52 -6.69
C PHE A 1065 -35.93 -4.01 -8.13
N TRP A 1066 -37.09 -3.56 -8.61
CA TRP A 1066 -37.20 -2.89 -9.92
C TRP A 1066 -36.38 -1.59 -9.96
N ILE A 1067 -36.34 -0.85 -8.85
CA ILE A 1067 -35.50 0.36 -8.70
C ILE A 1067 -34.00 -0.03 -8.77
N SER A 1068 -33.59 -1.11 -8.09
CA SER A 1068 -32.21 -1.60 -8.14
C SER A 1068 -31.78 -2.03 -9.55
N VAL A 1069 -32.66 -2.71 -10.30
CA VAL A 1069 -32.42 -3.11 -11.69
C VAL A 1069 -32.27 -1.89 -12.61
N VAL A 1070 -33.13 -0.87 -12.46
CA VAL A 1070 -33.02 0.38 -13.24
C VAL A 1070 -31.67 1.06 -12.99
N SER A 1071 -31.20 1.10 -11.73
CA SER A 1071 -29.85 1.58 -11.41
C SER A 1071 -28.76 0.81 -12.17
N LEU A 1072 -28.72 -0.52 -12.06
CA LEU A 1072 -27.66 -1.36 -12.64
C LEU A 1072 -27.55 -1.24 -14.16
N CYS A 1073 -28.69 -1.06 -14.84
CA CYS A 1073 -28.74 -0.95 -16.31
C CYS A 1073 -28.58 0.48 -16.83
N PHE A 1074 -29.17 1.49 -16.18
CA PHE A 1074 -29.32 2.84 -16.76
C PHE A 1074 -28.53 3.96 -16.06
N ALA A 1075 -27.96 3.74 -14.86
CA ALA A 1075 -27.19 4.79 -14.17
C ALA A 1075 -26.04 5.39 -15.01
N PRO A 1076 -25.26 4.63 -15.82
CA PRO A 1076 -24.23 5.22 -16.68
C PRO A 1076 -24.75 6.25 -17.67
N VAL A 1077 -25.98 6.05 -18.17
CA VAL A 1077 -26.64 6.94 -19.12
C VAL A 1077 -27.23 8.14 -18.39
N LEU A 1078 -27.92 7.90 -17.27
CA LEU A 1078 -28.62 8.93 -16.50
C LEU A 1078 -27.68 10.01 -15.92
N PHE A 1079 -26.47 9.62 -15.52
CA PHE A 1079 -25.46 10.53 -14.95
C PHE A 1079 -24.38 10.97 -15.97
N ASN A 1080 -24.60 10.78 -17.28
CA ASN A 1080 -23.70 11.30 -18.32
C ASN A 1080 -24.03 12.78 -18.65
N PRO A 1081 -23.04 13.70 -18.66
CA PRO A 1081 -23.29 15.10 -18.99
C PRO A 1081 -23.98 15.30 -20.35
N HIS A 1082 -24.93 16.23 -20.39
CA HIS A 1082 -25.74 16.57 -21.58
C HIS A 1082 -26.52 15.39 -22.21
N GLN A 1083 -26.75 14.27 -21.53
CA GLN A 1083 -27.37 13.08 -22.14
C GLN A 1083 -28.73 13.36 -22.83
N PHE A 1084 -29.51 14.28 -22.28
CA PHE A 1084 -30.83 14.69 -22.81
C PHE A 1084 -30.76 15.67 -24.00
N SER A 1085 -29.56 16.04 -24.48
CA SER A 1085 -29.39 16.77 -25.74
C SER A 1085 -29.64 15.84 -26.93
N PHE A 1086 -30.71 16.10 -27.69
CA PHE A 1086 -31.10 15.26 -28.83
C PHE A 1086 -30.02 15.15 -29.92
N MET A 1087 -29.33 16.25 -30.24
CA MET A 1087 -28.22 16.26 -31.23
C MET A 1087 -27.11 15.28 -30.82
N GLU A 1088 -26.59 15.43 -29.61
CA GLU A 1088 -25.51 14.59 -29.07
C GLU A 1088 -25.94 13.13 -28.95
N PHE A 1089 -27.20 12.87 -28.60
CA PHE A 1089 -27.75 11.50 -28.55
C PHE A 1089 -27.74 10.80 -29.91
N PHE A 1090 -28.14 11.48 -30.99
CA PHE A 1090 -28.10 10.88 -32.34
C PHE A 1090 -26.68 10.65 -32.85
N ILE A 1091 -25.75 11.56 -32.56
CA ILE A 1091 -24.32 11.39 -32.86
C ILE A 1091 -23.76 10.16 -32.13
N ASP A 1092 -24.06 10.02 -30.84
CA ASP A 1092 -23.65 8.85 -30.05
C ASP A 1092 -24.27 7.53 -30.55
N TYR A 1093 -25.53 7.56 -30.96
CA TYR A 1093 -26.21 6.39 -31.53
C TYR A 1093 -25.60 5.97 -32.88
N GLN A 1094 -25.26 6.94 -33.74
CA GLN A 1094 -24.53 6.68 -34.98
C GLN A 1094 -23.15 6.08 -34.70
N ASN A 1095 -22.40 6.64 -33.75
CA ASN A 1095 -21.10 6.12 -33.33
C ASN A 1095 -21.21 4.69 -32.78
N PHE A 1096 -22.30 4.37 -32.06
CA PHE A 1096 -22.56 3.01 -31.56
C PHE A 1096 -22.90 2.01 -32.65
N TYR A 1097 -23.68 2.42 -33.65
CA TYR A 1097 -23.92 1.59 -34.83
C TYR A 1097 -22.61 1.30 -35.60
N ILE A 1098 -21.76 2.32 -35.81
CA ILE A 1098 -20.44 2.17 -36.44
C ILE A 1098 -19.55 1.22 -35.60
N TRP A 1099 -19.54 1.38 -34.28
CA TRP A 1099 -18.78 0.52 -33.36
C TRP A 1099 -19.19 -0.96 -33.43
N LEU A 1100 -20.49 -1.25 -33.58
CA LEU A 1100 -21.02 -2.59 -33.80
C LEU A 1100 -20.70 -3.15 -35.20
N ALA A 1101 -20.82 -2.32 -36.24
CA ALA A 1101 -20.65 -2.73 -37.63
C ALA A 1101 -19.17 -2.86 -38.07
N THR A 1102 -18.22 -2.32 -37.31
CA THR A 1102 -16.80 -2.35 -37.66
C THR A 1102 -16.21 -3.76 -37.52
N GLY A 1103 -15.98 -4.41 -38.66
CA GLY A 1103 -15.43 -5.76 -38.77
C GLY A 1103 -13.92 -5.88 -38.51
N ASN A 1104 -13.42 -7.11 -38.65
CA ASN A 1104 -12.08 -7.51 -38.20
C ASN A 1104 -10.95 -7.29 -39.23
N SER A 1105 -11.23 -6.60 -40.35
CA SER A 1105 -10.33 -6.47 -41.51
C SER A 1105 -9.25 -5.39 -41.36
N LYS A 1106 -9.44 -4.42 -40.47
CA LYS A 1106 -8.44 -3.42 -40.06
C LYS A 1106 -8.53 -3.19 -38.56
N TYR A 1107 -7.39 -2.97 -37.89
CA TYR A 1107 -7.39 -2.63 -36.48
C TYR A 1107 -8.03 -1.25 -36.26
N VAL A 1108 -9.17 -1.25 -35.57
CA VAL A 1108 -9.84 -0.04 -35.08
C VAL A 1108 -9.98 -0.17 -33.57
N LYS A 1109 -9.36 0.77 -32.84
CA LYS A 1109 -9.28 0.79 -31.37
C LYS A 1109 -10.66 0.73 -30.71
N GLU A 1110 -11.61 1.50 -31.24
CA GLU A 1110 -13.01 1.52 -30.80
C GLU A 1110 -13.88 0.70 -31.76
N SER A 1111 -13.89 -0.63 -31.56
CA SER A 1111 -14.76 -1.55 -32.30
C SER A 1111 -15.24 -2.71 -31.42
N TRP A 1112 -16.40 -3.28 -31.74
CA TRP A 1112 -16.94 -4.46 -31.06
C TRP A 1112 -16.02 -5.68 -31.17
N ALA A 1113 -15.36 -5.87 -32.32
CA ALA A 1113 -14.33 -6.90 -32.51
C ALA A 1113 -13.14 -6.72 -31.54
N THR A 1114 -12.65 -5.49 -31.35
CA THR A 1114 -11.56 -5.20 -30.40
C THR A 1114 -12.01 -5.36 -28.95
N PHE A 1115 -13.24 -4.94 -28.61
CA PHE A 1115 -13.83 -5.14 -27.28
C PHE A 1115 -13.97 -6.63 -26.93
N THR A 1116 -14.45 -7.46 -27.85
CA THR A 1116 -14.56 -8.92 -27.64
C THR A 1116 -13.20 -9.61 -27.61
N LYS A 1117 -12.23 -9.22 -28.46
CA LYS A 1117 -10.82 -9.69 -28.40
C LYS A 1117 -10.20 -9.38 -27.02
N SER A 1118 -10.36 -8.15 -26.54
CA SER A 1118 -9.85 -7.68 -25.23
C SER A 1118 -10.54 -8.38 -24.05
N SER A 1119 -11.85 -8.62 -24.13
CA SER A 1119 -12.60 -9.34 -23.10
C SER A 1119 -12.18 -10.82 -23.02
N ARG A 1120 -12.00 -11.47 -24.17
CA ARG A 1120 -11.56 -12.88 -24.25
C ARG A 1120 -10.10 -13.08 -23.81
N SER A 1121 -9.21 -12.13 -24.11
CA SER A 1121 -7.80 -12.26 -23.77
C SER A 1121 -7.55 -12.30 -22.25
N ARG A 1122 -8.42 -11.67 -21.44
CA ARG A 1122 -8.40 -11.78 -19.96
C ARG A 1122 -8.47 -13.22 -19.47
N PHE A 1123 -9.28 -14.07 -20.12
CA PHE A 1123 -9.47 -15.46 -19.71
C PHE A 1123 -8.43 -16.39 -20.35
N THR A 1124 -8.17 -16.24 -21.66
CA THR A 1124 -7.36 -17.20 -22.42
C THR A 1124 -5.88 -16.86 -22.48
N GLY A 1125 -5.51 -15.61 -22.20
CA GLY A 1125 -4.23 -15.03 -22.59
C GLY A 1125 -4.08 -14.86 -24.11
N PHE A 1126 -3.06 -14.12 -24.54
CA PHE A 1126 -2.65 -14.05 -25.94
C PHE A 1126 -1.82 -15.30 -26.30
N LYS A 1127 -2.25 -16.07 -27.32
CA LYS A 1127 -1.70 -17.42 -27.60
C LYS A 1127 -0.28 -17.43 -28.20
N ARG A 1128 0.10 -16.41 -28.96
CA ARG A 1128 1.45 -16.15 -29.50
C ARG A 1128 1.52 -14.67 -29.85
N LYS A 1129 2.59 -13.98 -29.44
CA LYS A 1129 2.85 -12.60 -29.91
C LYS A 1129 3.35 -12.65 -31.34
N THR A 1130 2.63 -12.04 -32.28
CA THR A 1130 3.20 -11.74 -33.60
C THR A 1130 4.04 -10.48 -33.48
N ILE A 1131 5.36 -10.62 -33.67
CA ILE A 1131 6.29 -9.51 -33.60
C ILE A 1131 5.85 -8.44 -34.62
N ASN A 1132 5.56 -7.23 -34.13
CA ASN A 1132 5.11 -6.04 -34.87
C ASN A 1132 3.60 -5.86 -35.17
N ASP A 1133 2.66 -6.60 -34.54
CA ASP A 1133 1.24 -6.19 -34.61
C ASP A 1133 0.95 -4.96 -33.71
N VAL A 1134 0.55 -3.86 -34.34
CA VAL A 1134 0.12 -2.61 -33.67
C VAL A 1134 -1.06 -2.86 -32.72
N SER A 1135 -1.93 -3.84 -33.03
CA SER A 1135 -3.05 -4.21 -32.16
C SER A 1135 -2.60 -4.83 -30.82
N GLU A 1136 -1.40 -5.41 -30.76
CA GLU A 1136 -0.84 -6.00 -29.53
C GLU A 1136 0.05 -5.01 -28.75
N GLY A 1137 0.53 -3.94 -29.39
CA GLY A 1137 1.40 -2.93 -28.76
C GLY A 1137 0.68 -2.02 -27.75
N GLU A 1138 -0.56 -1.63 -28.03
CA GLU A 1138 -1.38 -0.83 -27.10
C GLU A 1138 -2.17 -1.70 -26.10
N MET A 1139 -2.40 -2.98 -26.39
CA MET A 1139 -3.19 -3.84 -25.50
C MET A 1139 -2.42 -4.20 -24.23
N VAL A 1140 -3.09 -4.03 -23.09
CA VAL A 1140 -2.53 -4.30 -21.78
C VAL A 1140 -2.03 -5.74 -21.67
N TYR A 1141 -0.78 -5.90 -21.24
CA TYR A 1141 -0.18 -7.17 -20.82
C TYR A 1141 -1.08 -7.93 -19.83
N SER A 1142 -1.96 -8.78 -20.36
CA SER A 1142 -2.74 -9.76 -19.60
C SER A 1142 -1.92 -11.05 -19.54
N THR A 1143 -1.46 -11.40 -18.33
CA THR A 1143 -0.94 -12.74 -18.06
C THR A 1143 -2.07 -13.75 -18.09
N LYS A 1144 -1.80 -14.95 -18.61
CA LYS A 1144 -2.81 -16.01 -18.68
C LYS A 1144 -3.24 -16.42 -17.28
N THR A 1145 -4.52 -16.24 -16.95
CA THR A 1145 -5.08 -16.62 -15.65
C THR A 1145 -5.01 -18.14 -15.42
N ARG A 1146 -4.84 -18.55 -14.16
CA ARG A 1146 -4.79 -19.97 -13.78
C ARG A 1146 -6.17 -20.60 -13.95
N VAL A 1147 -6.22 -21.76 -14.61
CA VAL A 1147 -7.48 -22.47 -14.97
C VAL A 1147 -8.39 -22.68 -13.74
N LEU A 1148 -7.81 -23.03 -12.59
CA LEU A 1148 -8.56 -23.24 -11.36
C LEU A 1148 -9.24 -21.96 -10.83
N ASN A 1149 -8.59 -20.79 -10.97
CA ASN A 1149 -9.21 -19.52 -10.58
C ASN A 1149 -10.41 -19.21 -11.49
N VAL A 1150 -10.23 -19.32 -12.81
CA VAL A 1150 -11.30 -19.11 -13.81
C VAL A 1150 -12.48 -20.07 -13.59
N PHE A 1151 -12.19 -21.32 -13.25
CA PHE A 1151 -13.22 -22.31 -12.91
C PHE A 1151 -14.07 -21.89 -11.71
N PHE A 1152 -13.43 -21.47 -10.60
CA PHE A 1152 -14.16 -21.09 -9.39
C PHE A 1152 -14.84 -19.72 -9.46
N SER A 1153 -14.28 -18.74 -10.17
CA SER A 1153 -14.84 -17.39 -10.24
C SER A 1153 -16.01 -17.27 -11.23
N GLU A 1154 -15.86 -17.84 -12.43
CA GLU A 1154 -16.81 -17.68 -13.53
C GLU A 1154 -17.70 -18.91 -13.68
N LEU A 1155 -17.09 -20.09 -13.88
CA LEU A 1155 -17.84 -21.27 -14.29
C LEU A 1155 -18.69 -21.85 -13.14
N PHE A 1156 -18.13 -21.95 -11.94
CA PHE A 1156 -18.83 -22.53 -10.78
C PHE A 1156 -20.10 -21.73 -10.42
N CYS A 1157 -20.01 -20.40 -10.39
CA CYS A 1157 -21.16 -19.53 -10.10
C CYS A 1157 -22.28 -19.67 -11.14
N ILE A 1158 -21.92 -19.70 -12.43
CA ILE A 1158 -22.89 -19.87 -13.52
C ILE A 1158 -23.52 -21.27 -13.48
N LEU A 1159 -22.73 -22.33 -13.26
CA LEU A 1159 -23.25 -23.69 -13.10
C LEU A 1159 -24.20 -23.81 -11.90
N PHE A 1160 -23.89 -23.14 -10.79
CA PHE A 1160 -24.74 -23.15 -9.60
C PHE A 1160 -26.10 -22.49 -9.89
N VAL A 1161 -26.12 -21.29 -10.47
CA VAL A 1161 -27.37 -20.61 -10.88
C VAL A 1161 -28.15 -21.48 -11.87
N LEU A 1162 -27.49 -22.06 -12.88
CA LEU A 1162 -28.11 -22.92 -13.88
C LEU A 1162 -28.78 -24.15 -13.26
N VAL A 1163 -28.22 -24.76 -12.21
CA VAL A 1163 -28.86 -25.88 -11.50
C VAL A 1163 -30.16 -25.43 -10.83
N PHE A 1164 -30.17 -24.29 -10.13
CA PHE A 1164 -31.37 -23.78 -9.46
C PHE A 1164 -32.46 -23.33 -10.45
N ASP A 1165 -32.08 -22.66 -11.54
CA ASP A 1165 -33.02 -22.24 -12.59
C ASP A 1165 -33.59 -23.44 -13.36
N PHE A 1166 -32.75 -24.47 -13.63
CA PHE A 1166 -33.19 -25.72 -14.23
C PHE A 1166 -34.14 -26.50 -13.32
N THR A 1167 -33.87 -26.56 -12.01
CA THR A 1167 -34.78 -27.19 -11.03
C THR A 1167 -36.14 -26.48 -11.01
N ALA A 1168 -36.17 -25.15 -10.93
CA ALA A 1168 -37.43 -24.40 -10.96
C ALA A 1168 -38.19 -24.58 -12.30
N TYR A 1169 -37.49 -24.53 -13.44
CA TYR A 1169 -38.09 -24.75 -14.75
C TYR A 1169 -38.66 -26.16 -14.92
N THR A 1170 -37.94 -27.18 -14.49
CA THR A 1170 -38.41 -28.58 -14.57
C THR A 1170 -39.56 -28.85 -13.59
N PHE A 1171 -39.51 -28.29 -12.38
CA PHE A 1171 -40.58 -28.37 -11.39
C PHE A 1171 -41.88 -27.73 -11.91
N MET A 1172 -41.82 -26.52 -12.45
CA MET A 1172 -42.99 -25.84 -13.05
C MET A 1172 -43.53 -26.52 -14.33
N ASN A 1173 -42.80 -27.50 -14.90
CA ASN A 1173 -43.29 -28.33 -16.00
C ASN A 1173 -43.72 -29.74 -15.54
N ALA A 1174 -43.72 -30.02 -14.23
CA ALA A 1174 -44.09 -31.34 -13.68
C ALA A 1174 -45.61 -31.61 -13.70
N GLN A 1175 -46.44 -30.58 -13.90
CA GLN A 1175 -47.91 -30.67 -13.98
C GLN A 1175 -48.55 -31.24 -12.70
N THR A 1176 -47.96 -30.95 -11.55
CA THR A 1176 -48.42 -31.48 -10.25
C THR A 1176 -49.73 -30.82 -9.84
N GLY A 1177 -50.85 -31.53 -10.01
CA GLY A 1177 -52.20 -31.02 -9.74
C GLY A 1177 -53.07 -30.77 -10.98
N VAL A 1178 -52.52 -30.95 -12.19
CA VAL A 1178 -53.28 -30.78 -13.44
C VAL A 1178 -54.15 -32.01 -13.73
N LYS A 1179 -55.47 -31.83 -13.82
CA LYS A 1179 -56.45 -32.93 -14.03
C LYS A 1179 -56.34 -33.69 -15.37
N ARG A 1180 -55.52 -33.22 -16.32
CA ARG A 1180 -55.26 -33.86 -17.63
C ARG A 1180 -53.78 -33.72 -17.98
N VAL A 1181 -52.98 -34.69 -17.56
CA VAL A 1181 -51.53 -34.73 -17.83
C VAL A 1181 -51.27 -34.89 -19.34
N ARG A 1182 -50.32 -34.12 -19.87
CA ARG A 1182 -49.77 -34.30 -21.23
C ARG A 1182 -48.25 -34.40 -21.14
N PRO A 1183 -47.59 -35.44 -21.69
CA PRO A 1183 -46.15 -35.57 -21.60
C PRO A 1183 -45.44 -34.37 -22.25
N SER A 1184 -44.67 -33.63 -21.45
CA SER A 1184 -43.90 -32.46 -21.88
C SER A 1184 -42.40 -32.73 -21.75
N ASN A 1185 -41.71 -32.85 -22.90
CA ASN A 1185 -40.25 -32.98 -22.96
C ASN A 1185 -39.57 -31.62 -22.67
N SER A 1186 -39.64 -31.16 -21.41
CA SER A 1186 -39.10 -29.87 -20.94
C SER A 1186 -37.61 -29.71 -21.24
N VAL A 1187 -36.81 -30.73 -20.97
CA VAL A 1187 -35.36 -30.76 -21.25
C VAL A 1187 -35.08 -30.56 -22.74
N MET A 1188 -35.81 -31.25 -23.63
CA MET A 1188 -35.61 -31.13 -25.07
C MET A 1188 -35.96 -29.71 -25.58
N ARG A 1189 -37.00 -29.08 -25.03
CA ARG A 1189 -37.34 -27.67 -25.34
C ARG A 1189 -36.19 -26.74 -24.96
N LEU A 1190 -35.62 -26.91 -23.77
CA LEU A 1190 -34.49 -26.10 -23.29
C LEU A 1190 -33.24 -26.29 -24.17
N VAL A 1191 -32.93 -27.54 -24.54
CA VAL A 1191 -31.82 -27.88 -25.46
C VAL A 1191 -32.02 -27.24 -26.84
N VAL A 1192 -33.22 -27.30 -27.42
CA VAL A 1192 -33.53 -26.64 -28.70
C VAL A 1192 -33.37 -25.12 -28.61
N VAL A 1193 -33.95 -24.48 -27.58
CA VAL A 1193 -33.88 -23.01 -27.42
C VAL A 1193 -32.45 -22.51 -27.17
N THR A 1194 -31.61 -23.29 -26.50
CA THR A 1194 -30.21 -22.91 -26.22
C THR A 1194 -29.25 -23.20 -27.37
N ILE A 1195 -29.41 -24.33 -28.08
CA ILE A 1195 -28.51 -24.72 -29.18
C ILE A 1195 -28.88 -24.04 -30.51
N LEU A 1196 -30.17 -23.79 -30.78
CA LEU A 1196 -30.61 -23.23 -32.07
C LEU A 1196 -29.95 -21.88 -32.41
N PRO A 1197 -29.80 -20.89 -31.50
CA PRO A 1197 -29.09 -19.64 -31.82
C PRO A 1197 -27.60 -19.86 -32.09
N ILE A 1198 -26.97 -20.84 -31.44
CA ILE A 1198 -25.55 -21.18 -31.66
C ILE A 1198 -25.38 -21.80 -33.04
N LEU A 1199 -26.25 -22.73 -33.43
CA LEU A 1199 -26.26 -23.31 -34.78
C LEU A 1199 -26.55 -22.26 -35.84
N LEU A 1200 -27.49 -21.35 -35.61
CA LEU A 1200 -27.82 -20.27 -36.53
C LEU A 1200 -26.64 -19.29 -36.70
N ASN A 1201 -25.97 -18.92 -35.61
CA ASN A 1201 -24.75 -18.11 -35.67
C ASN A 1201 -23.58 -18.84 -36.38
N MET A 1202 -23.45 -20.15 -36.18
CA MET A 1202 -22.48 -20.98 -36.91
C MET A 1202 -22.80 -20.98 -38.41
N VAL A 1203 -24.07 -21.19 -38.79
CA VAL A 1203 -24.52 -21.17 -40.20
C VAL A 1203 -24.31 -19.80 -40.84
N ILE A 1204 -24.55 -18.69 -40.13
CA ILE A 1204 -24.24 -17.35 -40.63
C ILE A 1204 -22.72 -17.16 -40.80
N LEU A 1205 -21.90 -17.62 -39.84
CA LEU A 1205 -20.44 -17.57 -39.95
C LEU A 1205 -19.90 -18.40 -41.12
N PHE A 1206 -20.47 -19.58 -41.38
CA PHE A 1206 -20.10 -20.41 -42.53
C PHE A 1206 -20.63 -19.82 -43.84
N GLY A 1207 -21.86 -19.29 -43.89
CA GLY A 1207 -22.41 -18.63 -45.08
C GLY A 1207 -21.68 -17.32 -45.43
N GLN A 1208 -21.18 -16.57 -44.44
CA GLN A 1208 -20.26 -15.45 -44.68
C GLN A 1208 -18.85 -15.91 -45.06
N ALA A 1209 -18.46 -17.15 -44.72
CA ALA A 1209 -17.22 -17.74 -45.19
C ALA A 1209 -17.35 -18.27 -46.63
N ASP A 1210 -18.54 -18.65 -47.11
CA ASP A 1210 -18.75 -19.08 -48.50
C ASP A 1210 -18.47 -17.94 -49.50
N ASP A 1211 -18.89 -16.70 -49.23
CA ASP A 1211 -18.51 -15.52 -50.05
C ASP A 1211 -16.99 -15.29 -50.10
N LEU A 1212 -16.26 -15.71 -49.05
CA LEU A 1212 -14.80 -15.56 -48.96
C LEU A 1212 -14.05 -16.74 -49.59
N LEU A 1213 -14.54 -17.97 -49.38
CA LEU A 1213 -13.94 -19.22 -49.82
C LEU A 1213 -14.21 -19.48 -51.30
N ILE A 1214 -15.44 -19.29 -51.78
CA ILE A 1214 -15.80 -19.52 -53.18
C ILE A 1214 -15.06 -18.53 -54.08
N GLY A 1215 -15.00 -17.25 -53.70
CA GLY A 1215 -14.24 -16.22 -54.42
C GLY A 1215 -12.73 -16.53 -54.48
N THR A 1216 -12.09 -16.76 -53.33
CA THR A 1216 -10.63 -16.96 -53.30
C THR A 1216 -10.15 -18.31 -53.83
N ILE A 1217 -10.98 -19.36 -53.80
CA ILE A 1217 -10.62 -20.69 -54.31
C ILE A 1217 -10.87 -20.79 -55.83
N LEU A 1218 -11.94 -20.20 -56.40
CA LEU A 1218 -12.10 -20.20 -57.86
C LEU A 1218 -11.05 -19.33 -58.56
N ASP A 1219 -10.78 -18.12 -58.05
CA ASP A 1219 -9.74 -17.23 -58.61
C ASP A 1219 -8.33 -17.83 -58.46
N GLY A 1220 -8.12 -18.74 -57.50
CA GLY A 1220 -6.86 -19.46 -57.30
C GLY A 1220 -6.69 -20.73 -58.13
N ILE A 1221 -7.78 -21.31 -58.67
CA ILE A 1221 -7.75 -22.58 -59.42
C ILE A 1221 -7.85 -22.34 -60.94
N ILE A 1222 -8.57 -21.31 -61.39
CA ILE A 1222 -8.71 -21.00 -62.82
C ILE A 1222 -7.81 -19.82 -63.17
N GLN A 1223 -6.56 -20.11 -63.52
CA GLN A 1223 -5.69 -19.13 -64.18
C GLN A 1223 -6.29 -18.81 -65.56
N PRO A 1224 -6.72 -17.56 -65.84
CA PRO A 1224 -7.29 -17.23 -67.14
C PRO A 1224 -6.23 -17.37 -68.23
N ASN A 1225 -6.58 -18.03 -69.34
CA ASN A 1225 -5.64 -18.36 -70.41
C ASN A 1225 -4.88 -17.10 -70.89
N ASN A 1226 -3.55 -17.25 -71.04
CA ASN A 1226 -2.57 -16.23 -71.48
C ASN A 1226 -2.09 -15.19 -70.44
N GLN A 1227 -2.14 -15.47 -69.13
CA GLN A 1227 -1.37 -14.71 -68.12
C GLN A 1227 -0.12 -15.48 -67.65
N ASN A 1228 1.04 -14.81 -67.67
CA ASN A 1228 2.32 -15.39 -67.28
C ASN A 1228 2.84 -14.70 -66.00
N ASN A 1229 3.46 -15.45 -65.08
CA ASN A 1229 3.66 -15.03 -63.68
C ASN A 1229 4.64 -13.85 -63.46
N ASN A 1230 5.24 -13.34 -64.53
CA ASN A 1230 6.21 -12.23 -64.52
C ASN A 1230 5.64 -10.91 -65.10
N ASP A 1231 4.36 -10.85 -65.46
CA ASP A 1231 3.73 -9.62 -65.96
C ASP A 1231 3.58 -8.56 -64.85
N THR A 1232 4.42 -7.52 -64.88
CA THR A 1232 4.39 -6.38 -63.93
C THR A 1232 3.60 -5.17 -64.46
N GLY A 1233 3.05 -5.25 -65.68
CA GLY A 1233 2.28 -4.20 -66.33
C GLY A 1233 0.80 -4.15 -65.94
N ALA A 1234 -0.02 -3.52 -66.78
CA ALA A 1234 -1.44 -3.32 -66.53
C ALA A 1234 -2.25 -4.62 -66.34
N ARG A 1235 -1.70 -5.78 -66.75
CA ARG A 1235 -2.28 -7.12 -66.62
C ARG A 1235 -1.84 -7.89 -65.36
N ALA A 1236 -1.04 -7.30 -64.46
CA ALA A 1236 -0.65 -7.92 -63.20
C ALA A 1236 -1.87 -8.14 -62.26
N PRO A 1237 -1.93 -9.25 -61.50
CA PRO A 1237 -3.04 -9.53 -60.58
C PRO A 1237 -3.18 -8.47 -59.47
N PRO A 1238 -4.40 -8.25 -58.94
CA PRO A 1238 -4.72 -7.12 -58.04
C PRO A 1238 -3.99 -7.16 -56.68
N ASN A 1239 -3.41 -8.30 -56.32
CA ASN A 1239 -2.67 -8.50 -55.07
C ASN A 1239 -1.23 -7.96 -55.11
N ILE A 1240 -0.74 -7.53 -56.28
CA ILE A 1240 0.59 -6.88 -56.42
C ILE A 1240 0.40 -5.36 -56.27
N MET A 1241 0.98 -4.77 -55.23
CA MET A 1241 0.85 -3.35 -54.91
C MET A 1241 1.39 -2.44 -56.02
N ARG A 1242 0.50 -1.84 -56.81
CA ARG A 1242 0.83 -0.80 -57.80
C ARG A 1242 0.96 0.58 -57.13
N SER A 1243 2.15 0.90 -56.64
CA SER A 1243 2.61 2.24 -56.20
C SER A 1243 1.89 2.89 -55.01
N THR A 1244 2.58 3.81 -54.35
CA THR A 1244 2.09 4.58 -53.20
C THR A 1244 0.87 5.46 -53.54
N PRO A 1245 -0.21 5.45 -52.75
CA PRO A 1245 -1.34 6.34 -52.99
C PRO A 1245 -0.94 7.80 -52.69
N LYS A 1246 -1.18 8.71 -53.63
CA LYS A 1246 -1.01 10.15 -53.41
C LYS A 1246 -1.95 10.63 -52.30
N ALA A 1247 -1.43 11.43 -51.37
CA ALA A 1247 -2.22 12.06 -50.32
C ALA A 1247 -3.34 12.93 -50.92
N LYS A 1248 -4.55 12.84 -50.35
CA LYS A 1248 -5.65 13.75 -50.70
C LYS A 1248 -5.39 15.13 -50.07
N PRO A 1249 -5.58 16.25 -50.79
CA PRO A 1249 -5.51 17.57 -50.19
C PRO A 1249 -6.72 17.77 -49.25
N VAL A 1250 -6.44 18.29 -48.05
CA VAL A 1250 -7.47 18.70 -47.10
C VAL A 1250 -8.18 19.94 -47.66
N LYS A 1251 -9.51 19.89 -47.76
CA LYS A 1251 -10.34 21.09 -47.92
C LYS A 1251 -11.03 21.39 -46.59
N THR A 1252 -10.60 22.46 -45.93
CA THR A 1252 -11.40 23.17 -44.95
C THR A 1252 -12.56 23.88 -45.63
N VAL A 1253 -13.77 23.70 -45.10
CA VAL A 1253 -14.90 24.62 -45.23
C VAL A 1253 -15.58 24.64 -43.86
N TYR A 1254 -16.08 25.83 -43.48
CA TYR A 1254 -16.63 26.20 -42.18
C TYR A 1254 -17.71 25.27 -41.63
#